data_AF-G3U8Y1-F1
#
_entry.id   AF-G3U8Y1-F1
#
_cell.length_a   1.000
_cell.length_b   1.000
_cell.length_c   1.000
_cell.angle_alpha   90.00
_cell.angle_beta   90.00
_cell.angle_gamma   90.00
#
_symmetry.space_group_name_H-M   'P 1'
#
loop_
_entity.id
_entity.type
_entity.pdbx_description
1 polymer ?
#
loop_
_entity_poly.entity_id
_entity_poly.type
_entity_poly.pdbx_seq_one_letter_code
_entity_poly.pdbx_strand_id
1 'polypeptide(L)'
;MFFSGYPRIVGLSLFPNLTSLTIIAQDIKEISGLETCLLLKELWIAECFIETIVELQRCSLKQPIWVYQNRTNKIENLERLIRLEVLWLNHNAIKNIEGLQTLKKLSDLNLAGNLISSIGRCLDPNEQLERLNLSGNQICSFKDLTNLTRLRRLKDLSLNDPQYKTNPVCLLCNYSTHILYHLPSLQRLDTFDVSSKQIKELADTTTMKKIMYYSMRIKTVQRHLNEDLEKLKDRKSKLQKLPEERIKLFSFARKNLERELAELKRSGKWHSDRSSNSKVSKFENSKSCETVAEEPSLQQKMLIKLNALNERIAFWNKKIDEIEAIYLIERKQKKKSHSLLIPFLLIELETVGNIHFEEGTRSDDWFNSCYELILSRFCTWDFRMYGITGVKVKRVVKVNNRILRLKFEDKFQKFLDNEDMNIFTKSYRKMLECLFCVFDPEVTVKKKHLLQTLEKGFKDSETSKLPLRKEAVILTNSLSLCECPRIEFLQQNICHCAIYNFQISSLRLGILLITKVFLGRSVQAQEVDSISQANYPMVNSVFIPRKYLLSMYTIKNTKSIVCAYSVVGQRNCDCSFRQCKWFVFDHELVLPEYVVEFEYITMSFMDFDSDHHSYYHVTERRLILSHDLKLDDEVMKMEPRIKPRPKLISLDDKTILSIARTSVYSHIVSLNLHGNSLSKLRDLSKLTGLRKLNISFNEFTCLDDVYHLYNLEYLDASHNHVITLEGFRGLMKLKHLDLSWNQLKKSGDEINILCKQTTSLLTLDIHHNPWQKKSQPTLRLSVVGRLKTLTHLDGILISEEETTAAMKFINGTKITQFSLLRHSSTKEERPRVLSTWPSAKILTQFSKSGPYSHLNGNWHLKITALNLDGQNLFEITNLEKLENLKWASFSNNNLTKMEGLESCINLEELTLDGNFISKIEGISKLTKLTRLSMNNNLLSGVEKHTFDNMLHLHSLSLESNRITSLIGLQKAFTLIELYVSNNYISLSQEIYNLKYLLF
;
A
#
# COMPACT_ATOMS: atom_id res chain seq x y z
N MET A 1 -27.46 54.30 28.10
CA MET A 1 -28.90 54.20 28.40
C MET A 1 -29.10 52.95 29.24
N PHE A 2 -29.89 53.02 30.30
CA PHE A 2 -30.31 51.82 31.04
C PHE A 2 -31.61 51.32 30.44
N PHE A 3 -31.57 50.17 29.77
CA PHE A 3 -32.76 49.45 29.32
C PHE A 3 -32.97 48.31 30.32
N SER A 4 -33.88 48.50 31.29
CA SER A 4 -34.23 47.43 32.24
C SER A 4 -35.66 46.97 32.02
N GLY A 5 -35.86 45.65 31.93
CA GLY A 5 -37.19 45.02 31.95
C GLY A 5 -37.88 44.78 30.59
N TYR A 6 -37.19 44.99 29.45
CA TYR A 6 -37.75 44.73 28.12
C TYR A 6 -37.07 43.54 27.43
N PRO A 7 -37.82 42.60 26.84
CA PRO A 7 -37.25 41.41 26.18
C PRO A 7 -36.62 41.71 24.81
N ARG A 8 -36.81 42.92 24.28
CA ARG A 8 -36.29 43.39 22.99
C ARG A 8 -35.86 44.85 23.10
N ILE A 9 -34.71 45.19 22.54
CA ILE A 9 -34.35 46.59 22.30
C ILE A 9 -34.89 46.99 20.94
N VAL A 10 -35.70 48.04 20.90
CA VAL A 10 -36.27 48.64 19.69
C VAL A 10 -35.88 50.12 19.64
N GLY A 11 -35.65 50.66 18.43
CA GLY A 11 -35.41 52.09 18.23
C GLY A 11 -33.95 52.52 18.29
N LEU A 12 -32.98 51.58 18.26
CA LEU A 12 -31.57 51.94 18.03
C LEU A 12 -31.36 52.69 16.72
N SER A 13 -32.29 52.52 15.77
CA SER A 13 -32.35 53.29 14.52
C SER A 13 -32.38 54.81 14.69
N LEU A 14 -32.78 55.28 15.87
CA LEU A 14 -32.88 56.71 16.20
C LEU A 14 -31.56 57.32 16.67
N PHE A 15 -30.49 56.52 16.82
CA PHE A 15 -29.21 56.97 17.39
C PHE A 15 -28.02 56.78 16.41
N PRO A 16 -28.00 57.42 15.23
CA PRO A 16 -26.97 57.20 14.21
C PRO A 16 -25.54 57.62 14.62
N ASN A 17 -25.41 58.49 15.63
CA ASN A 17 -24.14 58.97 16.17
C ASN A 17 -23.60 58.12 17.34
N LEU A 18 -24.26 57.01 17.68
CA LEU A 18 -23.84 56.14 18.78
C LEU A 18 -22.45 55.54 18.50
N THR A 19 -21.50 55.75 19.41
CA THR A 19 -20.11 55.27 19.26
C THR A 19 -19.76 54.08 20.14
N SER A 20 -20.44 53.89 21.28
CA SER A 20 -20.24 52.74 22.17
C SER A 20 -21.57 52.30 22.76
N LEU A 21 -21.81 51.00 22.82
CA LEU A 21 -23.01 50.39 23.38
C LEU A 21 -22.62 49.30 24.39
N THR A 22 -23.11 49.43 25.63
CA THR A 22 -22.87 48.46 26.71
C THR A 22 -24.21 48.02 27.30
N ILE A 23 -24.44 46.70 27.32
CA ILE A 23 -25.63 46.05 27.84
C ILE A 23 -25.17 44.88 28.72
N ILE A 24 -25.54 44.88 30.00
CA ILE A 24 -25.10 43.87 30.97
C ILE A 24 -26.29 43.43 31.84
N ALA A 25 -26.42 42.11 32.05
CA ALA A 25 -27.39 41.51 32.98
C ALA A 25 -28.85 41.92 32.69
N GLN A 26 -29.24 41.83 31.42
CA GLN A 26 -30.61 42.17 30.98
C GLN A 26 -31.26 41.00 30.25
N ASP A 27 -32.57 40.84 30.42
CA ASP A 27 -33.38 39.78 29.81
C ASP A 27 -33.70 40.02 28.32
N ILE A 28 -32.75 40.59 27.58
CA ILE A 28 -32.91 40.93 26.16
C ILE A 28 -32.60 39.70 25.30
N LYS A 29 -33.56 39.30 24.47
CA LYS A 29 -33.43 38.19 23.53
C LYS A 29 -33.03 38.65 22.12
N GLU A 30 -33.40 39.87 21.75
CA GLU A 30 -33.20 40.41 20.40
C GLU A 30 -32.91 41.92 20.44
N ILE A 31 -32.02 42.36 19.55
CA ILE A 31 -31.65 43.76 19.34
C ILE A 31 -31.87 44.08 17.86
N SER A 32 -32.61 45.15 17.57
CA SER A 32 -32.85 45.63 16.20
C SER A 32 -32.50 47.12 16.03
N GLY A 33 -32.10 47.49 14.82
CA GLY A 33 -31.74 48.85 14.41
C GLY A 33 -30.26 49.19 14.49
N LEU A 34 -29.37 48.21 14.74
CA LEU A 34 -27.92 48.42 14.83
C LEU A 34 -27.29 48.81 13.49
N GLU A 35 -27.89 48.40 12.38
CA GLU A 35 -27.47 48.70 11.01
C GLU A 35 -27.36 50.20 10.65
N THR A 36 -28.04 51.05 11.42
CA THR A 36 -28.04 52.51 11.24
C THR A 36 -26.95 53.22 12.07
N CYS A 37 -26.37 52.52 13.05
CA CYS A 37 -25.33 53.05 13.95
C CYS A 37 -23.95 52.96 13.27
N LEU A 38 -23.77 53.66 12.14
CA LEU A 38 -22.58 53.54 11.28
C LEU A 38 -21.26 53.95 11.98
N LEU A 39 -21.36 54.78 13.02
CA LEU A 39 -20.23 55.27 13.82
C LEU A 39 -19.92 54.42 15.06
N LEU A 40 -20.65 53.32 15.29
CA LEU A 40 -20.40 52.42 16.41
C LEU A 40 -18.99 51.86 16.31
N LYS A 41 -18.22 51.98 17.40
CA LYS A 41 -16.84 51.51 17.50
C LYS A 41 -16.69 50.35 18.48
N GLU A 42 -17.37 50.42 19.62
CA GLU A 42 -17.32 49.41 20.69
C GLU A 42 -18.71 48.82 20.93
N LEU A 43 -18.77 47.51 21.11
CA LEU A 43 -20.00 46.79 21.44
C LEU A 43 -19.72 45.80 22.57
N TRP A 44 -20.42 45.97 23.68
CA TRP A 44 -20.36 45.09 24.83
C TRP A 44 -21.77 44.62 25.21
N ILE A 45 -22.01 43.33 25.06
CA ILE A 45 -23.23 42.64 25.48
C ILE A 45 -22.81 41.46 26.36
N ALA A 46 -23.21 41.47 27.64
CA ALA A 46 -22.88 40.42 28.59
C ALA A 46 -24.07 40.00 29.44
N GLU A 47 -24.12 38.73 29.81
CA GLU A 47 -25.16 38.20 30.72
C GLU A 47 -26.59 38.51 30.21
N CYS A 48 -26.80 38.34 28.91
CA CYS A 48 -28.11 38.49 28.27
C CYS A 48 -28.58 37.13 27.73
N PHE A 49 -29.81 37.07 27.22
CA PHE A 49 -30.37 35.87 26.60
C PHE A 49 -30.36 35.95 25.07
N ILE A 50 -29.35 36.61 24.48
CA ILE A 50 -29.28 36.81 23.04
C ILE A 50 -28.91 35.50 22.33
N GLU A 51 -29.74 35.13 21.35
CA GLU A 51 -29.58 33.89 20.56
C GLU A 51 -28.84 34.13 19.23
N THR A 52 -28.85 35.35 18.69
CA THR A 52 -28.26 35.69 17.40
C THR A 52 -27.49 37.01 17.44
N ILE A 53 -26.37 37.08 16.71
CA ILE A 53 -25.62 38.32 16.50
C ILE A 53 -26.28 39.05 15.33
N VAL A 54 -27.03 40.13 15.60
CA VAL A 54 -27.88 40.78 14.59
C VAL A 54 -27.24 42.06 14.02
N GLU A 55 -27.43 42.29 12.71
CA GLU A 55 -27.29 43.59 12.02
C GLU A 55 -25.92 44.33 12.05
N LEU A 56 -24.82 43.67 12.44
CA LEU A 56 -23.49 44.30 12.51
C LEU A 56 -22.82 44.56 11.14
N GLN A 57 -23.39 44.06 10.04
CA GLN A 57 -22.77 44.08 8.71
C GLN A 57 -22.52 45.48 8.14
N ARG A 58 -23.26 46.50 8.59
CA ARG A 58 -23.13 47.91 8.13
C ARG A 58 -22.30 48.78 9.08
N CYS A 59 -21.96 48.28 10.27
CA CYS A 59 -21.18 49.02 11.25
C CYS A 59 -19.69 49.03 10.86
N SER A 60 -19.01 50.17 11.02
CA SER A 60 -17.57 50.30 10.76
C SER A 60 -16.73 50.05 12.03
N LEU A 61 -17.01 48.94 12.73
CA LEU A 61 -16.34 48.60 13.98
C LEU A 61 -14.83 48.40 13.74
N LYS A 62 -14.03 49.18 14.47
CA LYS A 62 -12.55 49.06 14.50
C LYS A 62 -12.03 48.47 15.82
N GLN A 63 -12.90 48.34 16.82
CA GLN A 63 -12.60 48.19 18.24
C GLN A 63 -13.25 46.89 18.79
N PRO A 64 -13.00 46.52 20.07
CA PRO A 64 -13.41 45.22 20.62
C PRO A 64 -14.92 44.97 20.58
N ILE A 65 -15.28 43.73 20.22
CA ILE A 65 -16.64 43.19 20.35
C ILE A 65 -16.62 42.16 21.48
N TRP A 66 -17.40 42.42 22.52
CA TRP A 66 -17.61 41.52 23.65
C TRP A 66 -19.07 41.06 23.67
N VAL A 67 -19.32 39.81 23.30
CA VAL A 67 -20.66 39.19 23.35
C VAL A 67 -20.55 37.87 24.10
N TYR A 68 -20.46 37.93 25.44
CA TYR A 68 -20.20 36.76 26.28
C TYR A 68 -21.33 36.47 27.28
N GLN A 69 -21.39 35.24 27.82
CA GLN A 69 -22.48 34.78 28.72
C GLN A 69 -23.87 35.03 28.11
N ASN A 70 -24.06 34.53 26.88
CA ASN A 70 -25.29 34.64 26.10
C ASN A 70 -25.73 33.25 25.60
N ARG A 71 -26.72 33.16 24.70
CA ARG A 71 -27.24 31.90 24.13
C ARG A 71 -26.95 31.74 22.64
N THR A 72 -25.94 32.45 22.12
CA THR A 72 -25.62 32.43 20.70
C THR A 72 -25.08 31.06 20.27
N ASN A 73 -25.62 30.48 19.19
CA ASN A 73 -25.24 29.14 18.73
C ASN A 73 -24.40 29.12 17.44
N LYS A 74 -24.29 30.27 16.75
CA LYS A 74 -23.56 30.44 15.49
C LYS A 74 -22.79 31.76 15.48
N ILE A 75 -21.67 31.77 14.78
CA ILE A 75 -20.89 32.97 14.51
C ILE A 75 -21.29 33.48 13.12
N GLU A 76 -22.16 34.48 13.07
CA GLU A 76 -22.69 35.03 11.82
C GLU A 76 -22.70 36.57 11.85
N ASN A 77 -22.92 37.17 10.69
CA ASN A 77 -23.02 38.63 10.53
C ASN A 77 -21.75 39.45 10.85
N LEU A 78 -20.58 38.79 10.99
CA LEU A 78 -19.28 39.46 11.21
C LEU A 78 -18.48 39.66 9.92
N GLU A 79 -18.89 39.08 8.79
CA GLU A 79 -18.07 38.96 7.58
C GLU A 79 -17.55 40.28 7.00
N ARG A 80 -18.26 41.40 7.20
CA ARG A 80 -17.86 42.71 6.69
C ARG A 80 -16.93 43.48 7.64
N LEU A 81 -16.71 42.99 8.86
CA LEU A 81 -15.90 43.65 9.90
C LEU A 81 -14.40 43.41 9.70
N ILE A 82 -13.87 43.62 8.49
CA ILE A 82 -12.49 43.28 8.09
C ILE A 82 -11.39 43.98 8.92
N ARG A 83 -11.75 44.98 9.74
CA ARG A 83 -10.84 45.73 10.62
C ARG A 83 -10.91 45.28 12.08
N LEU A 84 -11.75 44.31 12.43
CA LEU A 84 -11.92 43.83 13.81
C LEU A 84 -10.63 43.22 14.35
N GLU A 85 -10.23 43.61 15.55
CA GLU A 85 -9.02 43.14 16.22
C GLU A 85 -9.31 42.21 17.40
N VAL A 86 -10.38 42.46 18.16
CA VAL A 86 -10.72 41.70 19.38
C VAL A 86 -12.16 41.22 19.32
N LEU A 87 -12.38 39.92 19.53
CA LEU A 87 -13.70 39.28 19.53
C LEU A 87 -13.82 38.27 20.68
N TRP A 88 -14.70 38.54 21.64
CA TRP A 88 -14.98 37.63 22.74
C TRP A 88 -16.41 37.12 22.68
N LEU A 89 -16.55 35.80 22.59
CA LEU A 89 -17.81 35.06 22.51
C LEU A 89 -17.88 33.94 23.57
N ASN A 90 -17.18 34.11 24.70
CA ASN A 90 -17.13 33.08 25.74
C ASN A 90 -18.48 32.84 26.43
N HIS A 91 -18.71 31.64 26.97
CA HIS A 91 -19.98 31.21 27.58
C HIS A 91 -21.20 31.46 26.68
N ASN A 92 -21.16 30.87 25.48
CA ASN A 92 -22.29 30.81 24.56
C ASN A 92 -22.60 29.33 24.24
N ALA A 93 -23.43 29.07 23.21
CA ALA A 93 -23.79 27.73 22.77
C ALA A 93 -23.19 27.37 21.39
N ILE A 94 -22.05 27.98 21.04
CA ILE A 94 -21.44 27.85 19.71
C ILE A 94 -20.89 26.43 19.51
N LYS A 95 -21.27 25.78 18.40
CA LYS A 95 -20.83 24.41 18.07
C LYS A 95 -19.70 24.35 17.04
N ASN A 96 -19.67 25.31 16.11
CA ASN A 96 -18.73 25.34 14.99
C ASN A 96 -18.07 26.73 14.90
N ILE A 97 -16.78 26.74 14.57
CA ILE A 97 -16.09 27.99 14.23
C ILE A 97 -16.38 28.30 12.77
N GLU A 98 -17.15 29.36 12.51
CA GLU A 98 -17.57 29.81 11.18
C GLU A 98 -17.65 31.34 11.13
N GLY A 99 -17.86 31.95 9.95
CA GLY A 99 -18.04 33.40 9.82
C GLY A 99 -16.82 34.29 10.10
N LEU A 100 -15.65 33.73 10.41
CA LEU A 100 -14.42 34.47 10.77
C LEU A 100 -13.42 34.64 9.61
N GLN A 101 -13.68 34.04 8.44
CA GLN A 101 -12.68 33.89 7.36
C GLN A 101 -12.24 35.21 6.74
N THR A 102 -13.06 36.26 6.83
CA THR A 102 -12.76 37.60 6.27
C THR A 102 -11.99 38.48 7.26
N LEU A 103 -11.94 38.12 8.54
CA LEU A 103 -11.41 38.93 9.64
C LEU A 103 -9.89 38.83 9.77
N LYS A 104 -9.16 39.25 8.73
CA LYS A 104 -7.70 39.08 8.64
C LYS A 104 -6.89 39.87 9.67
N LYS A 105 -7.50 40.85 10.34
CA LYS A 105 -6.86 41.68 11.39
C LYS A 105 -7.11 41.18 12.82
N LEU A 106 -7.90 40.12 13.00
CA LEU A 106 -8.21 39.58 14.32
C LEU A 106 -6.94 39.13 15.04
N SER A 107 -6.70 39.69 16.22
CA SER A 107 -5.52 39.45 17.06
C SER A 107 -5.85 38.74 18.38
N ASP A 108 -7.06 38.92 18.91
CA ASP A 108 -7.52 38.34 20.18
C ASP A 108 -8.91 37.72 20.00
N LEU A 109 -9.02 36.40 20.24
CA LEU A 109 -10.26 35.64 20.09
C LEU A 109 -10.52 34.80 21.34
N ASN A 110 -11.65 35.04 22.00
CA ASN A 110 -12.09 34.25 23.14
C ASN A 110 -13.36 33.46 22.79
N LEU A 111 -13.24 32.14 22.70
CA LEU A 111 -14.32 31.18 22.44
C LEU A 111 -14.54 30.23 23.64
N ALA A 112 -14.05 30.60 24.83
CA ALA A 112 -14.10 29.73 26.01
C ALA A 112 -15.54 29.37 26.43
N GLY A 113 -15.76 28.19 27.01
CA GLY A 113 -17.06 27.79 27.56
C GLY A 113 -18.18 27.62 26.52
N ASN A 114 -17.85 27.16 25.31
CA ASN A 114 -18.79 26.85 24.22
C ASN A 114 -18.90 25.33 24.00
N LEU A 115 -19.49 24.89 22.88
CA LEU A 115 -19.69 23.48 22.52
C LEU A 115 -18.86 23.05 21.30
N ILE A 116 -17.72 23.70 21.07
CA ILE A 116 -16.88 23.47 19.89
C ILE A 116 -16.19 22.11 20.00
N SER A 117 -16.45 21.23 19.04
CA SER A 117 -15.85 19.89 18.99
C SER A 117 -14.72 19.77 17.97
N SER A 118 -14.64 20.70 17.02
CA SER A 118 -13.56 20.77 16.02
C SER A 118 -13.18 22.21 15.69
N ILE A 119 -11.88 22.47 15.61
CA ILE A 119 -11.28 23.75 15.19
C ILE A 119 -11.41 23.94 13.67
N GLY A 120 -11.21 22.86 12.90
CA GLY A 120 -11.34 22.89 11.44
C GLY A 120 -10.34 23.82 10.75
N ARG A 121 -10.74 24.44 9.63
CA ARG A 121 -9.90 25.33 8.81
C ARG A 121 -10.36 26.78 8.76
N CYS A 122 -11.43 27.11 9.47
CA CYS A 122 -12.04 28.44 9.38
C CYS A 122 -11.15 29.55 9.95
N LEU A 123 -10.21 29.20 10.83
CA LEU A 123 -9.21 30.13 11.38
C LEU A 123 -7.98 30.31 10.48
N ASP A 124 -7.80 29.50 9.42
CA ASP A 124 -6.64 29.59 8.52
C ASP A 124 -6.36 31.03 8.01
N PRO A 125 -7.38 31.84 7.63
CA PRO A 125 -7.14 33.19 7.12
C PRO A 125 -6.76 34.23 8.20
N ASN A 126 -6.93 33.92 9.49
CA ASN A 126 -6.70 34.84 10.61
C ASN A 126 -5.22 34.84 11.03
N GLU A 127 -4.31 35.12 10.10
CA GLU A 127 -2.85 35.01 10.29
C GLU A 127 -2.28 35.94 11.38
N GLN A 128 -3.04 36.97 11.77
CA GLN A 128 -2.67 37.97 12.77
C GLN A 128 -3.02 37.56 14.21
N LEU A 129 -3.68 36.41 14.40
CA LEU A 129 -4.15 35.99 15.71
C LEU A 129 -2.96 35.73 16.66
N GLU A 130 -2.92 36.46 17.78
CA GLU A 130 -1.90 36.36 18.81
C GLU A 130 -2.40 35.67 20.08
N ARG A 131 -3.68 35.86 20.44
CA ARG A 131 -4.32 35.23 21.60
C ARG A 131 -5.57 34.45 21.21
N LEU A 132 -5.66 33.21 21.67
CA LEU A 132 -6.80 32.33 21.43
C LEU A 132 -7.17 31.58 22.69
N ASN A 133 -8.39 31.80 23.19
CA ASN A 133 -8.93 31.01 24.29
C ASN A 133 -10.05 30.08 23.79
N LEU A 134 -9.82 28.78 23.94
CA LEU A 134 -10.70 27.67 23.56
C LEU A 134 -11.04 26.78 24.76
N SER A 135 -10.75 27.20 26.00
CA SER A 135 -11.08 26.44 27.21
C SER A 135 -12.59 26.14 27.31
N GLY A 136 -13.02 25.13 28.08
CA GLY A 136 -14.45 24.86 28.25
C GLY A 136 -15.20 24.33 27.02
N ASN A 137 -14.50 23.78 26.02
CA ASN A 137 -15.09 23.22 24.79
C ASN A 137 -15.03 21.68 24.76
N GLN A 138 -15.36 21.06 23.62
CA GLN A 138 -15.45 19.61 23.41
C GLN A 138 -14.32 19.06 22.52
N ILE A 139 -13.17 19.73 22.49
CA ILE A 139 -12.03 19.33 21.66
C ILE A 139 -11.39 18.07 22.24
N CYS A 140 -11.25 17.03 21.41
CA CYS A 140 -10.84 15.70 21.85
C CYS A 140 -9.71 15.05 21.02
N SER A 141 -9.20 15.71 19.98
CA SER A 141 -8.24 15.12 19.04
C SER A 141 -6.97 15.96 18.87
N PHE A 142 -5.81 15.33 19.07
CA PHE A 142 -4.50 15.92 18.76
C PHE A 142 -4.37 16.35 17.30
N LYS A 143 -4.94 15.57 16.36
CA LYS A 143 -4.93 15.95 14.94
C LYS A 143 -5.64 17.27 14.68
N ASP A 144 -6.70 17.55 15.41
CA ASP A 144 -7.45 18.80 15.25
C ASP A 144 -6.67 20.00 15.81
N LEU A 145 -5.91 19.81 16.90
CA LEU A 145 -4.99 20.81 17.43
C LEU A 145 -3.89 21.18 16.43
N THR A 146 -3.47 20.26 15.55
CA THR A 146 -2.48 20.58 14.50
C THR A 146 -3.00 21.60 13.47
N ASN A 147 -4.31 21.87 13.39
CA ASN A 147 -4.82 22.93 12.54
C ASN A 147 -4.33 24.32 13.00
N LEU A 148 -4.04 24.48 14.30
CA LEU A 148 -3.54 25.72 14.88
C LEU A 148 -2.11 26.07 14.40
N THR A 149 -1.34 25.11 13.87
CA THR A 149 0.03 25.39 13.37
C THR A 149 0.09 26.37 12.21
N ARG A 150 -1.06 26.70 11.61
CA ARG A 150 -1.19 27.70 10.55
C ARG A 150 -1.18 29.12 11.10
N LEU A 151 -1.53 29.30 12.37
CA LEU A 151 -1.52 30.58 13.08
C LEU A 151 -0.11 30.92 13.56
N ARG A 152 0.74 31.37 12.64
CA ARG A 152 2.19 31.56 12.89
C ARG A 152 2.51 32.62 13.94
N ARG A 153 1.59 33.56 14.20
CA ARG A 153 1.76 34.64 15.18
C ARG A 153 1.15 34.34 16.56
N LEU A 154 0.58 33.15 16.75
CA LEU A 154 -0.06 32.78 18.01
C LEU A 154 0.97 32.70 19.15
N LYS A 155 0.76 33.49 20.20
CA LYS A 155 1.63 33.61 21.38
C LYS A 155 0.96 33.09 22.65
N ASP A 156 -0.36 33.22 22.76
CA ASP A 156 -1.13 32.83 23.94
C ASP A 156 -2.26 31.89 23.53
N LEU A 157 -2.24 30.67 24.07
CA LEU A 157 -3.25 29.64 23.80
C LEU A 157 -3.75 29.05 25.11
N SER A 158 -5.06 29.12 25.33
CA SER A 158 -5.72 28.48 26.46
C SER A 158 -6.71 27.42 25.99
N LEU A 159 -6.52 26.18 26.44
CA LEU A 159 -7.42 25.03 26.25
C LEU A 159 -7.89 24.45 27.59
N ASN A 160 -7.21 24.76 28.70
CA ASN A 160 -7.50 24.32 30.06
C ASN A 160 -7.32 25.46 31.08
N ASP A 161 -8.09 26.52 30.89
CA ASP A 161 -8.18 27.61 31.86
C ASP A 161 -9.02 27.17 33.09
N PRO A 162 -8.52 27.31 34.34
CA PRO A 162 -9.23 26.91 35.55
C PRO A 162 -10.62 27.54 35.74
N GLN A 163 -10.90 28.67 35.10
CA GLN A 163 -12.22 29.33 35.17
C GLN A 163 -13.30 28.56 34.39
N TYR A 164 -12.91 27.64 33.51
CA TYR A 164 -13.81 26.92 32.62
C TYR A 164 -13.66 25.41 32.79
N LYS A 165 -14.58 24.65 32.21
CA LYS A 165 -14.44 23.18 32.15
C LYS A 165 -13.22 22.80 31.31
N THR A 166 -12.58 21.68 31.64
CA THR A 166 -11.43 21.19 30.87
C THR A 166 -11.86 20.60 29.53
N ASN A 167 -11.17 20.94 28.44
CA ASN A 167 -11.36 20.23 27.17
C ASN A 167 -10.91 18.76 27.31
N PRO A 168 -11.65 17.78 26.74
CA PRO A 168 -11.28 16.37 26.84
C PRO A 168 -9.84 16.04 26.40
N VAL A 169 -9.32 16.77 25.40
CA VAL A 169 -7.96 16.60 24.90
C VAL A 169 -6.87 16.92 25.94
N CYS A 170 -7.16 17.76 26.93
CA CYS A 170 -6.20 18.16 27.96
C CYS A 170 -6.02 17.07 29.03
N LEU A 171 -6.93 16.11 29.11
CA LEU A 171 -6.84 14.93 30.00
C LEU A 171 -5.94 13.83 29.44
N LEU A 172 -5.46 14.00 28.20
CA LEU A 172 -4.56 13.07 27.52
C LEU A 172 -3.11 13.28 27.93
N CYS A 173 -2.34 12.20 27.95
CA CYS A 173 -0.92 12.28 28.25
C CYS A 173 -0.18 13.04 27.16
N ASN A 174 0.85 13.81 27.55
CA ASN A 174 1.72 14.57 26.64
C ASN A 174 0.98 15.65 25.82
N TYR A 175 -0.19 16.10 26.25
CA TYR A 175 -0.93 17.17 25.59
C TYR A 175 -0.08 18.45 25.46
N SER A 176 0.55 18.90 26.55
CA SER A 176 1.41 20.09 26.55
C SER A 176 2.61 19.91 25.61
N THR A 177 3.30 18.78 25.69
CA THR A 177 4.40 18.41 24.79
C THR A 177 3.99 18.46 23.31
N HIS A 178 2.81 17.92 22.98
CA HIS A 178 2.28 17.94 21.62
C HIS A 178 2.06 19.38 21.14
N ILE A 179 1.39 20.23 21.93
CA ILE A 179 1.18 21.65 21.58
C ILE A 179 2.52 22.37 21.40
N LEU A 180 3.43 22.27 22.35
CA LEU A 180 4.71 22.98 22.33
C LEU A 180 5.61 22.56 21.16
N TYR A 181 5.58 21.28 20.79
CA TYR A 181 6.27 20.80 19.60
C TYR A 181 5.69 21.44 18.33
N HIS A 182 4.36 21.48 18.19
CA HIS A 182 3.68 21.98 17.00
C HIS A 182 3.64 23.52 16.90
N LEU A 183 3.68 24.22 18.03
CA LEU A 183 3.63 25.68 18.15
C LEU A 183 4.84 26.20 18.95
N PRO A 184 6.06 26.13 18.40
CA PRO A 184 7.28 26.52 19.12
C PRO A 184 7.36 28.03 19.44
N SER A 185 6.60 28.87 18.72
CA SER A 185 6.54 30.32 18.94
C SER A 185 5.70 30.73 20.15
N LEU A 186 4.99 29.78 20.77
CA LEU A 186 4.09 30.06 21.89
C LEU A 186 4.86 30.60 23.11
N GLN A 187 4.26 31.55 23.79
CA GLN A 187 4.76 32.18 25.02
C GLN A 187 3.96 31.75 26.24
N ARG A 188 2.65 31.55 26.10
CA ARG A 188 1.77 31.05 27.17
C ARG A 188 0.89 29.91 26.72
N LEU A 189 0.76 28.90 27.58
CA LEU A 189 -0.13 27.75 27.41
C LEU A 189 -0.93 27.53 28.70
N ASP A 190 -2.26 27.55 28.63
CA ASP A 190 -3.15 27.30 29.76
C ASP A 190 -2.81 28.15 31.00
N THR A 191 -2.57 29.45 30.80
CA THR A 191 -2.12 30.43 31.80
C THR A 191 -0.66 30.31 32.27
N PHE A 192 0.06 29.23 31.94
CA PHE A 192 1.47 29.03 32.27
C PHE A 192 2.40 29.69 31.25
N ASP A 193 3.53 30.25 31.72
CA ASP A 193 4.60 30.74 30.85
C ASP A 193 5.45 29.57 30.31
N VAL A 194 5.53 29.49 28.99
CA VAL A 194 6.28 28.48 28.23
C VAL A 194 7.30 29.12 27.28
N SER A 195 7.64 30.39 27.49
CA SER A 195 8.61 31.13 26.68
C SER A 195 10.03 30.58 26.77
N SER A 196 10.36 29.90 27.88
CA SER A 196 11.68 29.30 28.12
C SER A 196 12.11 28.32 27.03
N LYS A 197 13.32 28.51 26.50
CA LYS A 197 13.93 27.65 25.48
C LYS A 197 14.06 26.20 25.94
N GLN A 198 14.37 25.97 27.22
CA GLN A 198 14.57 24.63 27.78
C GLN A 198 13.30 23.77 27.72
N ILE A 199 12.13 24.38 27.96
CA ILE A 199 10.83 23.69 27.89
C ILE A 199 10.56 23.24 26.45
N LYS A 200 10.87 24.10 25.47
CA LYS A 200 10.70 23.82 24.04
C LYS A 200 11.66 22.73 23.57
N GLU A 201 12.92 22.78 24.00
CA GLU A 201 13.91 21.74 23.73
C GLU A 201 13.52 20.39 24.37
N LEU A 202 12.94 20.39 25.57
CA LEU A 202 12.40 19.18 26.20
C LEU A 202 11.24 18.59 25.39
N ALA A 203 10.36 19.44 24.86
CA ALA A 203 9.26 18.99 24.00
C ALA A 203 9.76 18.40 22.68
N ASP A 204 10.74 19.07 22.05
CA ASP A 204 11.39 18.62 20.82
C ASP A 204 12.11 17.28 21.03
N THR A 205 12.93 17.16 22.08
CA THR A 205 13.66 15.92 22.40
C THR A 205 12.72 14.76 22.74
N THR A 206 11.66 15.00 23.52
CA THR A 206 10.65 13.98 23.85
C THR A 206 9.93 13.49 22.59
N THR A 207 9.58 14.42 21.70
CA THR A 207 8.93 14.10 20.43
C THR A 207 9.85 13.34 19.50
N MET A 208 11.11 13.76 19.37
CA MET A 208 12.11 13.07 18.55
C MET A 208 12.35 11.65 19.04
N LYS A 209 12.50 11.44 20.36
CA LYS A 209 12.61 10.09 20.95
C LYS A 209 11.41 9.19 20.57
N LYS A 210 10.20 9.74 20.56
CA LYS A 210 9.00 8.99 20.11
C LYS A 210 9.03 8.68 18.62
N ILE A 211 9.37 9.65 17.77
CA ILE A 211 9.51 9.42 16.32
C ILE A 211 10.54 8.31 16.06
N MET A 212 11.68 8.36 16.75
CA MET A 212 12.74 7.33 16.67
C MET A 212 12.23 5.95 17.12
N TYR A 213 11.59 5.87 18.29
CA TYR A 213 11.03 4.63 18.82
C TYR A 213 10.04 3.98 17.84
N TYR A 214 9.09 4.76 17.30
CA TYR A 214 8.11 4.26 16.35
C TYR A 214 8.71 3.94 14.99
N SER A 215 9.69 4.72 14.52
CA SER A 215 10.48 4.41 13.33
C SER A 215 11.17 3.05 13.46
N MET A 216 11.84 2.80 14.59
CA MET A 216 12.49 1.52 14.88
C MET A 216 11.48 0.35 14.93
N ARG A 217 10.30 0.52 15.55
CA ARG A 217 9.26 -0.52 15.55
C ARG A 217 8.71 -0.80 14.16
N ILE A 218 8.48 0.24 13.34
CA ILE A 218 8.02 0.08 11.96
C ILE A 218 9.06 -0.70 11.14
N LYS A 219 10.35 -0.36 11.28
CA LYS A 219 11.45 -1.08 10.63
C LYS A 219 11.53 -2.53 11.07
N THR A 220 11.34 -2.80 12.37
CA THR A 220 11.29 -4.17 12.90
C THR A 220 10.17 -5.00 12.25
N VAL A 221 8.97 -4.42 12.10
CA VAL A 221 7.84 -5.08 11.40
C VAL A 221 8.16 -5.32 9.93
N GLN A 222 8.78 -4.36 9.25
CA GLN A 222 9.21 -4.50 7.86
C GLN A 222 10.29 -5.58 7.70
N ARG A 223 11.23 -5.70 8.65
CA ARG A 223 12.25 -6.74 8.68
C ARG A 223 11.63 -8.13 8.78
N HIS A 224 10.74 -8.36 9.74
CA HIS A 224 10.05 -9.65 9.87
C HIS A 224 9.26 -10.02 8.61
N LEU A 225 8.61 -9.03 7.98
CA LEU A 225 7.95 -9.26 6.69
C LEU A 225 8.96 -9.66 5.61
N ASN A 226 10.11 -8.98 5.50
CA ASN A 226 11.13 -9.30 4.50
C ASN A 226 11.74 -10.70 4.72
N GLU A 227 12.01 -11.09 5.97
CA GLU A 227 12.48 -12.44 6.30
C GLU A 227 11.47 -13.52 5.88
N ASP A 228 10.18 -13.31 6.15
CA ASP A 228 9.11 -14.19 5.71
C ASP A 228 9.04 -14.28 4.16
N LEU A 229 9.22 -13.15 3.48
CA LEU A 229 9.22 -13.10 2.02
C LEU A 229 10.43 -13.80 1.40
N GLU A 230 11.59 -13.75 2.05
CA GLU A 230 12.80 -14.44 1.59
C GLU A 230 12.65 -15.96 1.78
N LYS A 231 12.11 -16.43 2.91
CA LYS A 231 11.76 -17.85 3.11
C LYS A 231 10.82 -18.38 2.03
N LEU A 232 9.81 -17.59 1.63
CA LEU A 232 8.90 -17.95 0.53
C LEU A 232 9.63 -18.02 -0.82
N LYS A 233 10.57 -17.12 -1.07
CA LYS A 233 11.37 -17.08 -2.29
C LYS A 233 12.32 -18.28 -2.36
N ASP A 234 12.94 -18.67 -1.24
CA ASP A 234 13.77 -19.87 -1.16
C ASP A 234 12.96 -21.12 -1.46
N ARG A 235 11.75 -21.24 -0.88
CA ARG A 235 10.84 -22.35 -1.16
C ARG A 235 10.44 -22.43 -2.64
N LYS A 236 10.09 -21.30 -3.25
CA LYS A 236 9.82 -21.22 -4.69
C LYS A 236 11.02 -21.74 -5.51
N SER A 237 12.23 -21.28 -5.18
CA SER A 237 13.43 -21.70 -5.91
C SER A 237 13.68 -23.21 -5.82
N LYS A 238 13.43 -23.82 -4.65
CA LYS A 238 13.53 -25.29 -4.48
C LYS A 238 12.51 -26.04 -5.33
N LEU A 239 11.26 -25.57 -5.37
CA LEU A 239 10.19 -26.20 -6.16
C LEU A 239 10.40 -26.06 -7.68
N GLN A 240 11.05 -24.99 -8.13
CA GLN A 240 11.30 -24.74 -9.56
C GLN A 240 12.41 -25.63 -10.16
N LYS A 241 13.37 -26.12 -9.35
CA LYS A 241 14.53 -26.88 -9.85
C LYS A 241 14.17 -28.06 -10.75
N LEU A 242 13.24 -28.90 -10.32
CA LEU A 242 12.89 -30.12 -11.08
C LEU A 242 12.19 -29.80 -12.42
N PRO A 243 11.15 -28.94 -12.49
CA PRO A 243 10.60 -28.46 -13.76
C PRO A 243 11.67 -27.86 -14.69
N GLU A 244 12.58 -27.03 -14.16
CA GLU A 244 13.66 -26.42 -14.93
C GLU A 244 14.62 -27.46 -15.53
N GLU A 245 15.03 -28.45 -14.73
CA GLU A 245 15.86 -29.57 -15.19
C GLU A 245 15.18 -30.39 -16.28
N ARG A 246 13.87 -30.66 -16.14
CA ARG A 246 13.08 -31.42 -17.13
C ARG A 246 12.90 -30.65 -18.44
N ILE A 247 12.58 -29.36 -18.37
CA ILE A 247 12.49 -28.50 -19.57
C ILE A 247 13.83 -28.43 -20.29
N LYS A 248 14.95 -28.29 -19.54
CA LYS A 248 16.30 -28.32 -20.12
C LYS A 248 16.57 -29.64 -20.85
N LEU A 249 16.26 -30.78 -20.23
CA LEU A 249 16.39 -32.11 -20.82
C LEU A 249 15.57 -32.27 -22.11
N PHE A 250 14.27 -31.94 -22.07
CA PHE A 250 13.40 -32.09 -23.23
C PHE A 250 13.74 -31.11 -24.35
N SER A 251 14.11 -29.87 -24.02
CA SER A 251 14.52 -28.87 -25.00
C SER A 251 15.82 -29.26 -25.70
N PHE A 252 16.75 -29.91 -24.99
CA PHE A 252 17.95 -30.49 -25.58
C PHE A 252 17.61 -31.62 -26.56
N ALA A 253 16.72 -32.55 -26.17
CA ALA A 253 16.28 -33.64 -27.04
C ALA A 253 15.55 -33.12 -28.29
N ARG A 254 14.68 -32.10 -28.12
CA ARG A 254 13.95 -31.43 -29.20
C ARG A 254 14.90 -30.79 -30.21
N LYS A 255 15.88 -30.00 -29.75
CA LYS A 255 16.85 -29.35 -30.65
C LYS A 255 17.75 -30.34 -31.39
N ASN A 256 18.10 -31.47 -30.77
CA ASN A 256 18.78 -32.56 -31.46
C ASN A 256 17.91 -33.19 -32.57
N LEU A 257 16.63 -33.44 -32.31
CA LEU A 257 15.66 -33.91 -33.31
C LEU A 257 15.50 -32.93 -34.47
N GLU A 258 15.38 -31.63 -34.19
CA GLU A 258 15.27 -30.59 -35.23
C GLU A 258 16.52 -30.53 -36.11
N ARG A 259 17.71 -30.71 -35.52
CA ARG A 259 18.97 -30.76 -36.27
C ARG A 259 18.99 -31.95 -37.23
N GLU A 260 18.68 -33.16 -36.75
CA GLU A 260 18.64 -34.36 -37.60
C GLU A 260 17.59 -34.23 -38.72
N LEU A 261 16.42 -33.66 -38.41
CA LEU A 261 15.37 -33.41 -39.40
C LEU A 261 15.80 -32.38 -40.46
N ALA A 262 16.54 -31.34 -40.07
CA ALA A 262 17.11 -30.37 -41.00
C ALA A 262 18.19 -30.99 -41.91
N GLU A 263 18.99 -31.92 -41.39
CA GLU A 263 20.00 -32.65 -42.18
C GLU A 263 19.36 -33.62 -43.18
N LEU A 264 18.30 -34.33 -42.79
CA LEU A 264 17.53 -35.21 -43.69
C LEU A 264 16.88 -34.44 -44.85
N LYS A 265 16.38 -33.22 -44.58
CA LYS A 265 15.85 -32.33 -45.62
C LYS A 265 16.92 -31.87 -46.62
N ARG A 266 18.18 -31.71 -46.19
CA ARG A 266 19.30 -31.34 -47.07
C ARG A 266 19.85 -32.52 -47.87
N SER A 267 19.65 -33.77 -47.43
CA SER A 267 20.19 -34.96 -48.10
C SER A 267 19.31 -35.52 -49.22
N GLY A 268 18.23 -34.84 -49.64
CA GLY A 268 17.48 -35.17 -50.87
C GLY A 268 16.69 -36.48 -50.88
N LYS A 269 16.52 -37.19 -49.75
CA LYS A 269 15.70 -38.42 -49.65
C LYS A 269 14.18 -38.14 -49.64
N TRP A 270 13.72 -37.28 -50.53
CA TRP A 270 12.31 -36.86 -50.65
C TRP A 270 11.55 -37.58 -51.78
N HIS A 271 12.24 -38.28 -52.69
CA HIS A 271 11.65 -38.68 -53.98
C HIS A 271 11.68 -40.17 -54.35
N SER A 272 12.20 -41.09 -53.53
CA SER A 272 12.03 -42.52 -53.82
C SER A 272 10.75 -43.02 -53.14
N ASP A 273 9.59 -42.84 -53.77
CA ASP A 273 8.40 -43.72 -53.66
C ASP A 273 7.21 -43.17 -54.49
N ARG A 274 7.47 -42.69 -55.71
CA ARG A 274 6.42 -42.44 -56.71
C ARG A 274 6.90 -42.79 -58.11
N SER A 275 6.85 -44.07 -58.48
CA SER A 275 6.46 -44.47 -59.85
C SER A 275 6.36 -45.99 -60.00
N SER A 276 5.15 -46.50 -60.14
CA SER A 276 4.79 -47.42 -61.22
C SER A 276 3.27 -47.52 -61.35
N ASN A 277 2.74 -46.83 -62.37
CA ASN A 277 1.73 -47.24 -63.37
C ASN A 277 0.70 -48.31 -62.95
N SER A 278 -0.58 -48.30 -63.33
CA SER A 278 -1.40 -47.53 -64.26
C SER A 278 -2.81 -48.15 -64.28
N LYS A 279 -3.80 -47.39 -64.77
CA LYS A 279 -5.08 -47.83 -65.37
C LYS A 279 -6.28 -48.23 -64.49
N VAL A 280 -7.33 -47.41 -64.70
CA VAL A 280 -8.73 -47.77 -65.01
C VAL A 280 -9.70 -48.09 -63.86
N SER A 281 -10.64 -47.17 -63.77
CA SER A 281 -12.02 -47.13 -63.28
C SER A 281 -12.83 -48.41 -62.97
N LYS A 282 -13.80 -48.14 -62.07
CA LYS A 282 -15.16 -48.70 -61.87
C LYS A 282 -15.41 -49.74 -60.76
N PHE A 283 -16.27 -49.28 -59.84
CA PHE A 283 -17.41 -49.95 -59.20
C PHE A 283 -17.20 -51.00 -58.08
N GLU A 284 -17.91 -50.70 -56.98
CA GLU A 284 -18.70 -51.55 -56.07
C GLU A 284 -18.07 -52.59 -55.12
N ASN A 285 -18.43 -52.41 -53.85
CA ASN A 285 -18.80 -53.39 -52.82
C ASN A 285 -18.04 -54.72 -52.74
N SER A 286 -17.35 -54.93 -51.62
CA SER A 286 -17.78 -55.84 -50.53
C SER A 286 -16.60 -56.21 -49.61
N LYS A 287 -16.98 -56.83 -48.49
CA LYS A 287 -16.25 -57.05 -47.23
C LYS A 287 -14.86 -57.69 -47.30
N SER A 288 -14.15 -57.45 -46.19
CA SER A 288 -12.99 -58.16 -45.62
C SER A 288 -11.61 -57.79 -46.16
N CYS A 289 -10.77 -57.19 -45.31
CA CYS A 289 -9.40 -57.64 -45.09
C CYS A 289 -8.75 -56.87 -43.91
N GLU A 290 -7.84 -57.55 -43.24
CA GLU A 290 -6.99 -57.09 -42.13
C GLU A 290 -6.28 -55.76 -42.43
N THR A 291 -6.36 -54.79 -41.52
CA THR A 291 -5.52 -53.58 -41.61
C THR A 291 -4.10 -53.92 -41.16
N VAL A 292 -3.24 -54.29 -42.10
CA VAL A 292 -1.78 -54.19 -41.94
C VAL A 292 -1.46 -52.72 -41.72
N ALA A 293 -1.05 -52.36 -40.51
CA ALA A 293 -0.61 -51.01 -40.20
C ALA A 293 0.70 -50.72 -40.95
N GLU A 294 0.64 -49.89 -41.99
CA GLU A 294 1.83 -49.36 -42.66
C GLU A 294 2.75 -48.72 -41.62
N GLU A 295 4.02 -49.15 -41.55
CA GLU A 295 4.99 -48.56 -40.63
C GLU A 295 5.16 -47.06 -40.95
N PRO A 296 4.97 -46.15 -39.98
CA PRO A 296 5.12 -44.72 -40.23
C PRO A 296 6.56 -44.40 -40.63
N SER A 297 6.72 -43.59 -41.68
CA SER A 297 8.04 -43.15 -42.15
C SER A 297 8.89 -42.57 -41.01
N LEU A 298 10.22 -42.69 -41.10
CA LEU A 298 11.15 -42.17 -40.07
C LEU A 298 10.89 -40.68 -39.75
N GLN A 299 10.49 -39.89 -40.74
CA GLN A 299 10.11 -38.48 -40.59
C GLN A 299 8.84 -38.30 -39.76
N GLN A 300 7.83 -39.14 -39.97
CA GLN A 300 6.60 -39.13 -39.21
C GLN A 300 6.84 -39.59 -37.76
N LYS A 301 7.68 -40.62 -37.54
CA LYS A 301 8.14 -41.03 -36.20
C LYS A 301 8.88 -39.87 -35.49
N MET A 302 9.76 -39.14 -36.18
CA MET A 302 10.43 -37.94 -35.64
C MET A 302 9.46 -36.81 -35.29
N LEU A 303 8.46 -36.55 -36.13
CA LEU A 303 7.46 -35.51 -35.90
C LEU A 303 6.55 -35.83 -34.71
N ILE A 304 6.13 -37.09 -34.57
CA ILE A 304 5.37 -37.57 -33.41
C ILE A 304 6.17 -37.36 -32.12
N LYS A 305 7.46 -37.76 -32.12
CA LYS A 305 8.34 -37.54 -30.98
C LYS A 305 8.56 -36.06 -30.67
N LEU A 306 8.69 -35.21 -31.70
CA LEU A 306 8.79 -33.76 -31.53
C LEU A 306 7.54 -33.18 -30.84
N ASN A 307 6.35 -33.61 -31.27
CA ASN A 307 5.08 -33.19 -30.67
C ASN A 307 4.99 -33.65 -29.21
N ALA A 308 5.33 -34.92 -28.91
CA ALA A 308 5.34 -35.43 -27.53
C ALA A 308 6.33 -34.65 -26.63
N LEU A 309 7.52 -34.31 -27.14
CA LEU A 309 8.47 -33.46 -26.40
C LEU A 309 7.92 -32.05 -26.17
N ASN A 310 7.28 -31.44 -27.16
CA ASN A 310 6.64 -30.13 -27.03
C ASN A 310 5.51 -30.15 -26.00
N GLU A 311 4.69 -31.20 -25.96
CA GLU A 311 3.65 -31.39 -24.95
C GLU A 311 4.22 -31.50 -23.54
N ARG A 312 5.33 -32.25 -23.35
CA ARG A 312 6.00 -32.34 -22.05
C ARG A 312 6.64 -31.02 -21.63
N ILE A 313 7.25 -30.27 -22.57
CA ILE A 313 7.76 -28.92 -22.29
C ILE A 313 6.62 -27.99 -21.86
N ALA A 314 5.48 -28.03 -22.57
CA ALA A 314 4.30 -27.24 -22.23
C ALA A 314 3.73 -27.61 -20.85
N PHE A 315 3.70 -28.90 -20.50
CA PHE A 315 3.31 -29.37 -19.17
C PHE A 315 4.20 -28.80 -18.06
N TRP A 316 5.52 -28.91 -18.20
CA TRP A 316 6.46 -28.42 -17.19
C TRP A 316 6.48 -26.89 -17.11
N ASN A 317 6.31 -26.17 -18.23
CA ASN A 317 6.11 -24.72 -18.22
C ASN A 317 4.85 -24.33 -17.44
N LYS A 318 3.73 -25.01 -17.68
CA LYS A 318 2.49 -24.82 -16.90
C LYS A 318 2.72 -25.07 -15.40
N LYS A 319 3.56 -26.04 -15.04
CA LYS A 319 3.94 -26.29 -13.64
C LYS A 319 4.77 -25.15 -13.04
N ILE A 320 5.69 -24.55 -13.79
CA ILE A 320 6.41 -23.34 -13.36
C ILE A 320 5.42 -22.19 -13.12
N ASP A 321 4.45 -21.99 -14.01
CA ASP A 321 3.41 -20.97 -13.87
C ASP A 321 2.52 -21.22 -12.63
N GLU A 322 2.17 -22.47 -12.36
CA GLU A 322 1.43 -22.87 -11.14
C GLU A 322 2.24 -22.54 -9.87
N ILE A 323 3.54 -22.85 -9.85
CA ILE A 323 4.43 -22.52 -8.72
C ILE A 323 4.54 -20.99 -8.53
N GLU A 324 4.67 -20.24 -9.62
CA GLU A 324 4.68 -18.77 -9.58
C GLU A 324 3.36 -18.22 -9.03
N ALA A 325 2.22 -18.73 -9.50
CA ALA A 325 0.90 -18.32 -9.04
C ALA A 325 0.73 -18.57 -7.53
N ILE A 326 1.13 -19.74 -7.04
CA ILE A 326 1.11 -20.08 -5.60
C ILE A 326 2.01 -19.12 -4.82
N TYR A 327 3.24 -18.89 -5.27
CA TYR A 327 4.16 -17.96 -4.63
C TYR A 327 3.58 -16.53 -4.55
N LEU A 328 2.98 -16.04 -5.64
CA LEU A 328 2.36 -14.72 -5.68
C LEU A 328 1.19 -14.60 -4.70
N ILE A 329 0.38 -15.66 -4.55
CA ILE A 329 -0.72 -15.75 -3.59
C ILE A 329 -0.17 -15.73 -2.15
N GLU A 330 0.77 -16.61 -1.81
CA GLU A 330 1.38 -16.68 -0.47
C GLU A 330 2.06 -15.35 -0.10
N ARG A 331 2.77 -14.74 -1.05
CA ARG A 331 3.40 -13.41 -0.89
C ARG A 331 2.38 -12.33 -0.60
N LYS A 332 1.26 -12.31 -1.33
CA LYS A 332 0.16 -11.33 -1.12
C LYS A 332 -0.49 -11.55 0.25
N GLN A 333 -0.68 -12.80 0.66
CA GLN A 333 -1.24 -13.15 1.96
C GLN A 333 -0.33 -12.70 3.12
N LYS A 334 0.98 -12.96 3.03
CA LYS A 334 1.97 -12.48 4.03
C LYS A 334 2.05 -10.97 4.13
N LYS A 335 1.96 -10.25 3.00
CA LYS A 335 1.86 -8.78 3.00
C LYS A 335 0.55 -8.30 3.65
N LYS A 336 -0.56 -9.00 3.43
CA LYS A 336 -1.86 -8.67 4.03
C LYS A 336 -1.85 -8.88 5.55
N SER A 337 -1.22 -9.95 6.06
CA SER A 337 -1.13 -10.22 7.50
C SER A 337 -0.29 -9.20 8.27
N HIS A 338 0.64 -8.50 7.62
CA HIS A 338 1.41 -7.41 8.23
C HIS A 338 0.78 -6.04 7.98
N SER A 339 -0.31 -5.98 7.22
CA SER A 339 -0.79 -4.71 6.66
C SER A 339 -1.33 -3.75 7.72
N LEU A 340 -1.91 -4.23 8.82
CA LEU A 340 -2.46 -3.37 9.89
C LEU A 340 -1.42 -2.88 10.89
N LEU A 341 -0.32 -3.61 11.09
CA LEU A 341 0.70 -3.31 12.12
C LEU A 341 1.35 -1.93 11.93
N ILE A 342 1.76 -1.58 10.71
CA ILE A 342 2.36 -0.27 10.42
C ILE A 342 1.35 0.87 10.66
N PRO A 343 0.12 0.83 10.12
CA PRO A 343 -0.91 1.83 10.45
C PRO A 343 -1.20 1.97 11.94
N PHE A 344 -1.19 0.88 12.71
CA PHE A 344 -1.35 0.94 14.17
C PHE A 344 -0.24 1.78 14.79
N LEU A 345 1.03 1.46 14.50
CA LEU A 345 2.18 2.22 14.99
C LEU A 345 2.15 3.71 14.57
N LEU A 346 1.64 4.01 13.36
CA LEU A 346 1.47 5.40 12.92
C LEU A 346 0.39 6.13 13.73
N ILE A 347 -0.74 5.48 14.04
CA ILE A 347 -1.77 6.05 14.91
C ILE A 347 -1.22 6.27 16.33
N GLU A 348 -0.44 5.33 16.86
CA GLU A 348 0.20 5.51 18.17
C GLU A 348 1.13 6.74 18.16
N LEU A 349 1.94 6.92 17.11
CA LEU A 349 2.81 8.08 16.96
C LEU A 349 2.00 9.40 16.85
N GLU A 350 1.02 9.45 15.96
CA GLU A 350 0.18 10.64 15.72
C GLU A 350 -0.63 11.06 16.96
N THR A 351 -0.97 10.10 17.83
CA THR A 351 -1.66 10.36 19.11
C THR A 351 -0.72 10.39 20.32
N VAL A 352 0.60 10.34 20.07
CA VAL A 352 1.65 10.43 21.09
C VAL A 352 1.52 9.33 22.17
N GLY A 353 0.96 8.18 21.79
CA GLY A 353 0.74 7.01 22.64
C GLY A 353 -0.60 6.99 23.39
N ASN A 354 -1.51 7.96 23.15
CA ASN A 354 -2.84 7.95 23.76
C ASN A 354 -3.78 6.90 23.14
N ILE A 355 -3.45 6.44 21.93
CA ILE A 355 -3.98 5.20 21.36
C ILE A 355 -2.81 4.22 21.29
N HIS A 356 -3.00 3.02 21.81
CA HIS A 356 -1.99 1.95 21.79
C HIS A 356 -2.62 0.62 21.37
N PHE A 357 -1.88 -0.15 20.58
CA PHE A 357 -2.29 -1.45 20.09
C PHE A 357 -1.35 -2.54 20.64
N GLU A 358 -1.93 -3.44 21.41
CA GLU A 358 -1.22 -4.51 22.12
C GLU A 358 -1.57 -5.86 21.47
N GLU A 359 -0.57 -6.56 20.92
CA GLU A 359 -0.77 -7.87 20.32
C GLU A 359 -0.76 -8.94 21.42
N GLY A 360 -1.82 -9.74 21.49
CA GLY A 360 -2.02 -10.73 22.54
C GLY A 360 -1.27 -12.02 22.28
N THR A 361 -0.81 -12.61 23.38
CA THR A 361 -0.14 -13.90 23.44
C THR A 361 -1.02 -14.92 24.16
N ARG A 362 -0.71 -16.21 24.04
CA ARG A 362 -1.46 -17.27 24.74
C ARG A 362 -1.33 -17.20 26.27
N SER A 363 -0.32 -16.50 26.77
CA SER A 363 -0.14 -16.22 28.20
C SER A 363 -1.10 -15.14 28.73
N ASP A 364 -1.74 -14.37 27.84
CA ASP A 364 -2.64 -13.30 28.26
C ASP A 364 -4.07 -13.82 28.51
N ASP A 365 -4.61 -13.57 29.71
CA ASP A 365 -5.98 -13.98 30.07
C ASP A 365 -7.04 -13.38 29.14
N TRP A 366 -6.84 -12.14 28.71
CA TRP A 366 -7.74 -11.44 27.80
C TRP A 366 -7.69 -12.03 26.38
N PHE A 367 -6.54 -12.54 25.93
CA PHE A 367 -6.42 -13.24 24.65
C PHE A 367 -7.27 -14.51 24.66
N ASN A 368 -7.13 -15.32 25.72
CA ASN A 368 -7.88 -16.55 25.89
C ASN A 368 -9.39 -16.28 26.00
N SER A 369 -9.77 -15.21 26.70
CA SER A 369 -11.17 -14.77 26.79
C SER A 369 -11.76 -14.40 25.42
N CYS A 370 -11.01 -13.68 24.58
CA CYS A 370 -11.44 -13.39 23.20
C CYS A 370 -11.52 -14.64 22.32
N TYR A 371 -10.57 -15.56 22.50
CA TYR A 371 -10.52 -16.82 21.77
C TYR A 371 -11.77 -17.68 22.05
N GLU A 372 -12.07 -17.89 23.34
CA GLU A 372 -13.26 -18.61 23.79
C GLU A 372 -14.57 -17.91 23.38
N LEU A 373 -14.59 -16.57 23.42
CA LEU A 373 -15.75 -15.80 22.95
C LEU A 373 -16.03 -16.06 21.47
N ILE A 374 -15.01 -16.10 20.61
CA ILE A 374 -15.21 -16.34 19.17
C ILE A 374 -15.69 -17.77 18.92
N LEU A 375 -15.07 -18.76 19.56
CA LEU A 375 -15.46 -20.15 19.40
C LEU A 375 -16.87 -20.41 19.90
N SER A 376 -17.24 -19.86 21.06
CA SER A 376 -18.60 -20.00 21.61
C SER A 376 -19.68 -19.30 20.77
N ARG A 377 -19.32 -18.31 19.95
CA ARG A 377 -20.24 -17.63 19.02
C ARG A 377 -20.15 -18.13 17.57
N PHE A 378 -19.37 -19.18 17.30
CA PHE A 378 -19.29 -19.84 16.00
C PHE A 378 -20.27 -21.02 15.92
N CYS A 379 -21.10 -21.04 14.88
CA CYS A 379 -22.05 -22.13 14.63
C CYS A 379 -21.66 -22.86 13.33
N THR A 380 -21.19 -24.10 13.44
CA THR A 380 -20.78 -24.93 12.28
C THR A 380 -21.90 -25.08 11.24
N TRP A 381 -23.14 -25.24 11.69
CA TRP A 381 -24.31 -25.40 10.82
C TRP A 381 -24.56 -24.19 9.91
N ASP A 382 -24.34 -22.97 10.43
CA ASP A 382 -24.54 -21.74 9.66
C ASP A 382 -23.52 -21.60 8.53
N PHE A 383 -22.33 -22.14 8.74
CA PHE A 383 -21.19 -22.00 7.83
C PHE A 383 -21.04 -23.20 6.87
N ARG A 384 -21.78 -24.29 7.11
CA ARG A 384 -21.74 -25.54 6.33
C ARG A 384 -22.03 -25.32 4.83
N MET A 385 -22.95 -24.41 4.51
CA MET A 385 -23.32 -24.03 3.14
C MET A 385 -22.13 -23.48 2.34
N TYR A 386 -21.13 -22.91 3.02
CA TYR A 386 -19.93 -22.37 2.39
C TYR A 386 -18.72 -23.32 2.51
N GLY A 387 -18.94 -24.57 2.95
CA GLY A 387 -17.88 -25.57 3.13
C GLY A 387 -16.93 -25.29 4.29
N ILE A 388 -17.32 -24.44 5.25
CA ILE A 388 -16.52 -24.04 6.41
C ILE A 388 -16.92 -24.88 7.63
N THR A 389 -15.94 -25.52 8.27
CA THR A 389 -16.12 -26.39 9.45
C THR A 389 -15.62 -25.80 10.75
N GLY A 390 -14.80 -24.74 10.69
CA GLY A 390 -14.21 -24.15 11.88
C GLY A 390 -13.58 -22.79 11.64
N VAL A 391 -13.10 -22.17 12.71
CA VAL A 391 -12.41 -20.89 12.71
C VAL A 391 -11.13 -21.01 13.53
N LYS A 392 -10.02 -20.49 12.99
CA LYS A 392 -8.72 -20.41 13.65
C LYS A 392 -8.33 -18.96 13.86
N VAL A 393 -8.31 -18.51 15.11
CA VAL A 393 -7.81 -17.17 15.47
C VAL A 393 -6.30 -17.11 15.20
N LYS A 394 -5.87 -16.09 14.45
CA LYS A 394 -4.46 -15.86 14.11
C LYS A 394 -3.82 -14.83 15.03
N ARG A 395 -4.54 -13.75 15.30
CA ARG A 395 -4.07 -12.61 16.07
C ARG A 395 -5.23 -11.91 16.76
N VAL A 396 -5.06 -11.55 18.02
CA VAL A 396 -5.95 -10.66 18.76
C VAL A 396 -5.13 -9.43 19.13
N VAL A 397 -5.62 -8.25 18.77
CA VAL A 397 -4.99 -6.97 19.11
C VAL A 397 -5.95 -6.21 20.01
N LYS A 398 -5.51 -5.92 21.24
CA LYS A 398 -6.23 -5.06 22.18
C LYS A 398 -6.03 -3.59 21.82
N VAL A 399 -7.12 -2.84 21.82
CA VAL A 399 -7.19 -1.44 21.43
C VAL A 399 -7.37 -0.60 22.69
N ASN A 400 -6.30 0.09 23.08
CA ASN A 400 -6.33 1.01 24.21
C ASN A 400 -6.48 2.44 23.69
N ASN A 401 -7.72 2.91 23.55
CA ASN A 401 -8.02 4.28 23.15
C ASN A 401 -8.49 5.10 24.37
N ARG A 402 -7.61 5.95 24.91
CA ARG A 402 -7.88 6.72 26.13
C ARG A 402 -9.04 7.69 25.99
N ILE A 403 -9.17 8.37 24.85
CA ILE A 403 -10.23 9.36 24.67
C ILE A 403 -11.61 8.71 24.52
N LEU A 404 -11.72 7.59 23.81
CA LEU A 404 -12.98 6.87 23.69
C LEU A 404 -13.40 6.25 25.02
N ARG A 405 -12.44 5.77 25.81
CA ARG A 405 -12.71 5.25 27.15
C ARG A 405 -13.24 6.35 28.09
N LEU A 406 -12.60 7.52 28.10
CA LEU A 406 -13.08 8.66 28.89
C LEU A 406 -14.50 9.09 28.50
N LYS A 407 -14.81 9.14 27.19
CA LYS A 407 -16.17 9.44 26.71
C LYS A 407 -17.18 8.39 27.15
N PHE A 408 -16.85 7.12 27.01
CA PHE A 408 -17.68 6.02 27.45
C PHE A 408 -17.96 6.12 28.96
N GLU A 409 -16.91 6.33 29.77
CA GLU A 409 -17.02 6.43 31.23
C GLU A 409 -17.82 7.66 31.68
N ASP A 410 -17.59 8.84 31.09
CA ASP A 410 -18.36 10.05 31.37
C ASP A 410 -19.85 9.89 31.01
N LYS A 411 -20.13 9.30 29.84
CA LYS A 411 -21.52 9.07 29.40
C LYS A 411 -22.21 8.02 30.26
N PHE A 412 -21.49 6.96 30.61
CA PHE A 412 -21.96 5.90 31.50
C PHE A 412 -22.24 6.43 32.91
N GLN A 413 -21.37 7.29 33.45
CA GLN A 413 -21.58 7.89 34.77
C GLN A 413 -22.80 8.82 34.79
N LYS A 414 -22.98 9.68 33.77
CA LYS A 414 -24.18 10.51 33.63
C LYS A 414 -25.47 9.70 33.58
N PHE A 415 -25.43 8.51 33.00
CA PHE A 415 -26.57 7.60 33.01
C PHE A 415 -26.88 7.09 34.42
N LEU A 416 -25.84 6.72 35.19
CA LEU A 416 -26.00 6.28 36.58
C LEU A 416 -26.53 7.39 37.49
N ASP A 417 -26.11 8.64 37.26
CA ASP A 417 -26.51 9.78 38.09
C ASP A 417 -27.96 10.26 37.80
N ASN A 418 -28.50 9.99 36.60
CA ASN A 418 -29.84 10.42 36.17
C ASN A 418 -30.97 9.45 36.55
N GLU A 419 -30.68 8.18 36.87
CA GLU A 419 -31.72 7.23 37.33
C GLU A 419 -31.77 7.21 38.87
N ASP A 420 -32.96 7.42 39.46
CA ASP A 420 -33.17 7.43 40.90
C ASP A 420 -32.53 6.21 41.60
N MET A 421 -31.65 6.50 42.55
CA MET A 421 -30.58 5.66 43.10
C MET A 421 -30.98 4.40 43.91
N ASN A 422 -32.16 3.79 43.74
CA ASN A 422 -32.63 2.77 44.71
C ASN A 422 -33.03 1.37 44.20
N ILE A 423 -32.82 0.99 42.93
CA ILE A 423 -33.24 -0.37 42.47
C ILE A 423 -32.13 -1.18 41.74
N PHE A 424 -31.10 -0.56 41.14
CA PHE A 424 -30.21 -1.28 40.20
C PHE A 424 -28.71 -1.33 40.50
N THR A 425 -28.25 -0.91 41.69
CA THR A 425 -26.82 -0.84 42.04
C THR A 425 -26.05 -2.19 41.95
N LYS A 426 -26.73 -3.34 41.93
CA LYS A 426 -26.12 -4.67 41.67
C LYS A 426 -26.35 -5.25 40.27
N SER A 427 -27.17 -4.63 39.41
CA SER A 427 -27.60 -5.22 38.12
C SER A 427 -26.94 -4.64 36.87
N TYR A 428 -26.30 -3.46 36.95
CA TYR A 428 -25.74 -2.79 35.76
C TYR A 428 -24.65 -3.61 35.04
N ARG A 429 -23.90 -4.48 35.75
CA ARG A 429 -22.93 -5.40 35.12
C ARG A 429 -23.59 -6.35 34.11
N LYS A 430 -24.88 -6.68 34.30
CA LYS A 430 -25.65 -7.51 33.36
C LYS A 430 -26.05 -6.77 32.07
N MET A 431 -25.90 -5.45 32.04
CA MET A 431 -26.20 -4.60 30.88
C MET A 431 -24.94 -4.28 30.06
N LEU A 432 -23.76 -4.68 30.54
CA LEU A 432 -22.52 -4.61 29.79
C LEU A 432 -22.31 -5.93 29.03
N GLU A 433 -22.15 -5.81 27.72
CA GLU A 433 -21.99 -6.97 26.84
C GLU A 433 -20.80 -6.80 25.89
N CYS A 434 -20.26 -7.93 25.44
CA CYS A 434 -19.23 -8.00 24.41
C CYS A 434 -19.88 -8.45 23.10
N LEU A 435 -20.00 -7.53 22.14
CA LEU A 435 -20.64 -7.77 20.86
C LEU A 435 -19.65 -7.56 19.70
N PHE A 436 -19.96 -8.15 18.55
CA PHE A 436 -19.22 -8.04 17.31
C PHE A 436 -19.82 -6.96 16.42
N CYS A 437 -18.98 -6.08 15.87
CA CYS A 437 -19.43 -5.08 14.92
C CYS A 437 -19.74 -5.70 13.55
N VAL A 438 -20.92 -5.39 13.01
CA VAL A 438 -21.34 -5.88 11.68
C VAL A 438 -20.90 -4.90 10.59
N PHE A 439 -19.95 -5.29 9.76
CA PHE A 439 -19.52 -4.48 8.61
C PHE A 439 -20.49 -4.58 7.43
N ASP A 440 -20.52 -3.55 6.58
CA ASP A 440 -21.35 -3.54 5.37
C ASP A 440 -20.63 -4.36 4.29
N PRO A 441 -21.26 -5.40 3.69
CA PRO A 441 -20.64 -6.19 2.64
C PRO A 441 -20.29 -5.38 1.38
N GLU A 442 -21.15 -4.43 0.99
CA GLU A 442 -20.98 -3.60 -0.22
C GLU A 442 -19.85 -2.58 -0.04
N VAL A 443 -19.68 -2.08 1.19
CA VAL A 443 -18.52 -1.30 1.59
C VAL A 443 -17.43 -2.26 2.05
N THR A 444 -16.84 -3.00 1.09
CA THR A 444 -15.62 -3.81 1.29
C THR A 444 -14.78 -3.17 2.38
N VAL A 445 -14.59 -3.81 3.54
CA VAL A 445 -13.95 -3.23 4.74
C VAL A 445 -12.69 -2.49 4.32
N LYS A 446 -12.82 -1.19 4.00
CA LYS A 446 -11.69 -0.40 3.57
C LYS A 446 -10.93 -0.26 4.85
N LYS A 447 -9.72 -0.82 4.91
CA LYS A 447 -8.75 -0.66 5.99
C LYS A 447 -8.81 0.74 6.64
N LYS A 448 -9.05 1.77 5.83
CA LYS A 448 -9.33 3.15 6.25
C LYS A 448 -10.50 3.32 7.23
N HIS A 449 -11.67 2.73 6.96
CA HIS A 449 -12.85 2.82 7.83
C HIS A 449 -12.59 2.11 9.17
N LEU A 450 -12.02 0.90 9.16
CA LEU A 450 -11.64 0.21 10.39
C LEU A 450 -10.71 1.08 11.24
N LEU A 451 -9.63 1.61 10.65
CA LEU A 451 -8.70 2.49 11.35
C LEU A 451 -9.37 3.77 11.86
N GLN A 452 -10.31 4.35 11.10
CA GLN A 452 -11.09 5.52 11.54
C GLN A 452 -12.00 5.20 12.73
N THR A 453 -12.66 4.04 12.75
CA THR A 453 -13.47 3.60 13.89
C THR A 453 -12.62 3.37 15.13
N LEU A 454 -11.44 2.75 14.98
CA LEU A 454 -10.50 2.54 16.09
C LEU A 454 -9.95 3.86 16.65
N GLU A 455 -9.75 4.87 15.78
CA GLU A 455 -9.22 6.17 16.17
C GLU A 455 -10.28 7.08 16.81
N LYS A 456 -11.46 7.18 16.18
CA LYS A 456 -12.47 8.21 16.50
C LYS A 456 -13.77 7.64 17.08
N GLY A 457 -13.89 6.32 17.22
CA GLY A 457 -15.11 5.64 17.64
C GLY A 457 -16.11 5.50 16.50
N PHE A 458 -17.31 5.01 16.84
CA PHE A 458 -18.44 5.02 15.92
C PHE A 458 -18.96 6.46 15.79
N LYS A 459 -19.13 6.93 14.56
CA LYS A 459 -19.61 8.30 14.29
C LYS A 459 -20.90 8.24 13.51
N ASP A 460 -21.77 9.21 13.78
CA ASP A 460 -22.81 9.66 12.85
C ASP A 460 -22.07 10.16 11.61
N SER A 461 -22.00 9.40 10.53
CA SER A 461 -21.37 9.90 9.31
C SER A 461 -22.14 9.53 8.07
N GLU A 462 -22.32 10.56 7.25
CA GLU A 462 -23.07 10.66 5.98
C GLU A 462 -22.64 9.67 4.88
N THR A 463 -21.68 8.78 5.17
CA THR A 463 -21.04 7.89 4.20
C THR A 463 -21.68 6.52 4.03
N SER A 464 -22.70 6.13 4.82
CA SER A 464 -23.49 4.93 4.51
C SER A 464 -24.68 5.29 3.62
N LYS A 465 -24.75 4.68 2.42
CA LYS A 465 -25.91 4.78 1.53
C LYS A 465 -27.19 4.14 2.11
N LEU A 466 -27.08 3.42 3.23
CA LEU A 466 -28.20 2.82 3.96
C LEU A 466 -28.76 3.78 5.03
N PRO A 467 -30.09 4.06 5.04
CA PRO A 467 -30.74 4.96 6.00
C PRO A 467 -30.54 4.55 7.47
N LEU A 468 -30.54 3.24 7.75
CA LEU A 468 -30.54 2.67 9.12
C LEU A 468 -29.20 2.79 9.87
N ARG A 469 -28.07 3.02 9.19
CA ARG A 469 -26.74 3.14 9.83
C ARG A 469 -26.45 4.55 10.35
N LYS A 470 -27.31 5.53 10.04
CA LYS A 470 -27.13 6.91 10.50
C LYS A 470 -27.56 7.11 11.95
N GLU A 471 -28.35 6.20 12.51
CA GLU A 471 -28.99 6.38 13.82
C GLU A 471 -28.56 5.37 14.89
N ALA A 472 -27.94 4.24 14.53
CA ALA A 472 -27.50 3.23 15.50
C ALA A 472 -26.26 2.44 15.06
N VAL A 473 -25.43 2.04 16.01
CA VAL A 473 -24.36 1.06 15.79
C VAL A 473 -24.95 -0.34 15.70
N ILE A 474 -24.65 -1.04 14.60
CA ILE A 474 -25.13 -2.40 14.37
C ILE A 474 -24.11 -3.42 14.89
N LEU A 475 -24.53 -4.18 15.90
CA LEU A 475 -23.70 -5.16 16.59
C LEU A 475 -24.39 -6.54 16.59
N THR A 476 -23.67 -7.60 16.89
CA THR A 476 -24.22 -8.96 17.00
C THR A 476 -23.45 -9.82 17.98
N ASN A 477 -24.12 -10.82 18.55
CA ASN A 477 -23.50 -11.82 19.40
C ASN A 477 -23.25 -13.15 18.64
N SER A 478 -23.27 -13.13 17.30
CA SER A 478 -23.10 -14.29 16.44
C SER A 478 -22.07 -14.04 15.34
N LEU A 479 -21.13 -14.98 15.15
CA LEU A 479 -20.17 -14.86 14.05
C LEU A 479 -20.84 -15.01 12.68
N SER A 480 -21.91 -15.81 12.57
CA SER A 480 -22.62 -16.02 11.30
C SER A 480 -23.34 -14.77 10.83
N LEU A 481 -24.03 -14.06 11.72
CA LEU A 481 -24.69 -12.79 11.41
C LEU A 481 -23.69 -11.69 11.03
N CYS A 482 -22.45 -11.78 11.52
CA CYS A 482 -21.38 -10.85 11.18
C CYS A 482 -20.73 -11.16 9.82
N GLU A 483 -20.40 -12.42 9.56
CA GLU A 483 -19.50 -12.80 8.46
C GLU A 483 -20.17 -13.41 7.23
N CYS A 484 -21.30 -14.12 7.37
CA CYS A 484 -21.98 -14.73 6.23
C CYS A 484 -22.35 -13.71 5.13
N PRO A 485 -22.90 -12.50 5.44
CA PRO A 485 -23.19 -11.50 4.42
C PRO A 485 -21.94 -11.07 3.62
N ARG A 486 -20.77 -11.01 4.28
CA ARG A 486 -19.50 -10.69 3.63
C ARG A 486 -19.06 -11.83 2.69
N ILE A 487 -19.21 -13.08 3.12
CA ILE A 487 -18.88 -14.27 2.32
C ILE A 487 -19.76 -14.33 1.08
N GLU A 488 -21.06 -14.14 1.23
CA GLU A 488 -22.05 -14.13 0.14
C GLU A 488 -21.75 -13.04 -0.89
N PHE A 489 -21.50 -11.81 -0.43
CA PHE A 489 -21.13 -10.70 -1.31
C PHE A 489 -19.84 -11.00 -2.08
N LEU A 490 -18.83 -11.56 -1.43
CA LEU A 490 -17.60 -11.95 -2.10
C LEU A 490 -17.83 -13.07 -3.12
N GLN A 491 -18.66 -14.08 -2.82
CA GLN A 491 -19.03 -15.13 -3.77
C GLN A 491 -19.77 -14.58 -5.01
N GLN A 492 -20.70 -13.64 -4.83
CA GLN A 492 -21.41 -12.99 -5.94
C GLN A 492 -20.46 -12.22 -6.87
N ASN A 493 -19.46 -11.52 -6.32
CA ASN A 493 -18.45 -10.81 -7.12
C ASN A 493 -17.48 -11.75 -7.86
N ILE A 494 -17.32 -12.99 -7.39
CA ILE A 494 -16.45 -14.00 -8.02
C ILE A 494 -17.10 -14.57 -9.27
N CYS A 495 -18.42 -14.82 -9.25
CA CYS A 495 -19.16 -15.35 -10.40
C CYS A 495 -19.08 -14.47 -11.67
N HIS A 496 -18.66 -13.21 -11.55
CA HIS A 496 -18.44 -12.28 -12.67
C HIS A 496 -17.00 -12.23 -13.22
N CYS A 497 -16.03 -12.92 -12.61
CA CYS A 497 -14.61 -12.88 -13.01
C CYS A 497 -14.08 -14.27 -13.39
N ALA A 498 -13.56 -14.43 -14.60
CA ALA A 498 -13.04 -15.70 -15.14
C ALA A 498 -11.71 -16.21 -14.51
N ILE A 499 -11.42 -15.89 -13.24
CA ILE A 499 -10.20 -16.31 -12.52
C ILE A 499 -10.61 -17.09 -11.26
N TYR A 500 -10.96 -18.37 -11.45
CA TYR A 500 -11.54 -19.26 -10.44
C TYR A 500 -10.68 -19.46 -9.17
N ASN A 501 -9.34 -19.32 -9.24
CA ASN A 501 -8.45 -19.62 -8.09
C ASN A 501 -8.00 -18.41 -7.27
N PHE A 502 -8.06 -17.18 -7.80
CA PHE A 502 -7.45 -16.01 -7.15
C PHE A 502 -8.29 -15.44 -5.99
N GLN A 503 -9.62 -15.59 -6.04
CA GLN A 503 -10.52 -14.99 -5.06
C GLN A 503 -10.89 -15.94 -3.89
N ILE A 504 -10.73 -17.26 -4.04
CA ILE A 504 -11.02 -18.25 -2.98
C ILE A 504 -10.13 -18.05 -1.74
N SER A 505 -8.87 -17.63 -1.92
CA SER A 505 -7.97 -17.34 -0.79
C SER A 505 -8.36 -16.06 -0.01
N SER A 506 -9.00 -15.09 -0.66
CA SER A 506 -9.47 -13.85 -0.01
C SER A 506 -10.73 -14.06 0.83
N LEU A 507 -11.48 -15.14 0.58
CA LEU A 507 -12.59 -15.60 1.40
C LEU A 507 -12.11 -16.19 2.74
N ARG A 508 -10.90 -16.78 2.78
CA ARG A 508 -10.40 -17.54 3.95
C ARG A 508 -10.03 -16.69 5.17
N LEU A 509 -9.78 -15.39 5.01
CA LEU A 509 -9.39 -14.50 6.11
C LEU A 509 -10.53 -13.57 6.50
N GLY A 510 -10.82 -13.49 7.80
CA GLY A 510 -11.78 -12.56 8.40
C GLY A 510 -11.10 -11.58 9.35
N ILE A 511 -11.72 -10.41 9.52
CA ILE A 511 -11.36 -9.43 10.54
C ILE A 511 -12.62 -9.13 11.35
N LEU A 512 -12.56 -9.39 12.65
CA LEU A 512 -13.64 -9.12 13.60
C LEU A 512 -13.27 -7.93 14.48
N LEU A 513 -14.25 -7.07 14.78
CA LEU A 513 -14.10 -6.02 15.78
C LEU A 513 -15.01 -6.34 16.96
N ILE A 514 -14.42 -6.60 18.13
CA ILE A 514 -15.12 -6.87 19.39
C ILE A 514 -15.23 -5.54 20.15
N THR A 515 -16.46 -5.21 20.54
CA THR A 515 -16.81 -3.97 21.23
C THR A 515 -17.37 -4.30 22.62
N LYS A 516 -16.97 -3.51 23.62
CA LYS A 516 -17.67 -3.42 24.90
C LYS A 516 -18.81 -2.42 24.78
N VAL A 517 -19.99 -2.83 25.19
CA VAL A 517 -21.24 -2.11 24.93
C VAL A 517 -22.03 -2.01 26.22
N PHE A 518 -22.59 -0.84 26.49
CA PHE A 518 -23.66 -0.71 27.47
C PHE A 518 -25.00 -0.71 26.75
N LEU A 519 -25.78 -1.77 26.95
CA LEU A 519 -27.07 -1.97 26.28
C LEU A 519 -28.22 -1.20 26.94
N GLY A 520 -28.06 -0.81 28.21
CA GLY A 520 -29.07 -0.11 29.00
C GLY A 520 -30.44 -0.79 28.97
N ARG A 521 -31.50 0.01 28.89
CA ARG A 521 -32.86 -0.50 28.65
C ARG A 521 -32.94 -1.01 27.22
N SER A 522 -33.18 -2.31 27.08
CA SER A 522 -33.17 -3.03 25.79
C SER A 522 -34.54 -3.59 25.46
N VAL A 523 -34.99 -3.44 24.21
CA VAL A 523 -36.31 -3.93 23.75
C VAL A 523 -36.19 -4.75 22.46
N GLN A 524 -37.04 -5.77 22.30
CA GLN A 524 -37.13 -6.52 21.05
C GLN A 524 -37.86 -5.69 19.99
N ALA A 525 -37.35 -5.62 18.75
CA ALA A 525 -38.01 -4.89 17.67
C ALA A 525 -39.40 -5.48 17.34
N GLN A 526 -40.35 -4.60 17.07
CA GLN A 526 -41.69 -4.95 16.55
C GLN A 526 -41.66 -5.00 15.02
N GLU A 527 -42.43 -5.90 14.39
CA GLU A 527 -42.33 -6.23 12.96
C GLU A 527 -42.72 -5.08 12.00
N VAL A 528 -43.45 -4.07 12.49
CA VAL A 528 -44.07 -3.02 11.66
C VAL A 528 -43.23 -1.74 11.58
N ASP A 529 -42.37 -1.48 12.57
CA ASP A 529 -41.69 -0.19 12.72
C ASP A 529 -40.26 -0.19 12.19
N SER A 530 -39.84 0.92 11.57
CA SER A 530 -38.43 1.15 11.28
C SER A 530 -37.64 1.31 12.59
N ILE A 531 -36.43 0.74 12.66
CA ILE A 531 -35.57 0.90 13.85
C ILE A 531 -34.96 2.30 13.81
N SER A 532 -35.50 3.18 14.64
CA SER A 532 -35.04 4.56 14.84
C SER A 532 -35.20 4.96 16.30
N GLN A 533 -34.40 5.93 16.75
CA GLN A 533 -34.56 6.48 18.10
C GLN A 533 -35.94 7.14 18.29
N ALA A 534 -36.56 7.62 17.19
CA ALA A 534 -37.90 8.22 17.21
C ALA A 534 -39.02 7.20 17.49
N ASN A 535 -38.90 5.98 16.95
CA ASN A 535 -39.91 4.92 17.15
C ASN A 535 -39.73 4.18 18.47
N TYR A 536 -38.53 4.20 19.05
CA TYR A 536 -38.22 3.60 20.34
C TYR A 536 -37.73 4.67 21.33
N PRO A 537 -38.58 5.65 21.72
CA PRO A 537 -38.20 6.68 22.66
C PRO A 537 -37.90 6.05 24.04
N MET A 538 -36.92 6.59 24.75
CA MET A 538 -36.50 6.13 26.10
C MET A 538 -35.81 4.74 26.17
N VAL A 539 -35.50 4.13 25.03
CA VAL A 539 -34.78 2.86 24.94
C VAL A 539 -33.34 3.12 24.47
N ASN A 540 -32.36 2.43 25.07
CA ASN A 540 -30.94 2.59 24.72
C ASN A 540 -30.52 1.67 23.58
N SER A 541 -31.11 0.47 23.50
CA SER A 541 -30.82 -0.47 22.43
C SER A 541 -32.02 -1.32 22.03
N VAL A 542 -32.06 -1.71 20.76
CA VAL A 542 -33.09 -2.59 20.19
C VAL A 542 -32.43 -3.84 19.66
N PHE A 543 -33.04 -5.01 19.85
CA PHE A 543 -32.52 -6.27 19.30
C PHE A 543 -33.52 -7.02 18.44
N ILE A 544 -33.00 -7.73 17.44
CA ILE A 544 -33.75 -8.61 16.55
C ILE A 544 -33.18 -10.03 16.66
N PRO A 545 -33.94 -10.99 17.20
CA PRO A 545 -33.58 -12.41 17.17
C PRO A 545 -33.56 -12.95 15.73
N ARG A 546 -32.62 -13.86 15.44
CA ARG A 546 -32.41 -14.42 14.08
C ARG A 546 -33.66 -15.06 13.47
N LYS A 547 -34.52 -15.68 14.28
CA LYS A 547 -35.77 -16.30 13.80
C LYS A 547 -36.68 -15.32 13.04
N TYR A 548 -36.69 -14.04 13.41
CA TYR A 548 -37.50 -13.01 12.76
C TYR A 548 -36.77 -12.33 11.58
N LEU A 549 -35.43 -12.40 11.53
CA LEU A 549 -34.69 -11.96 10.35
C LEU A 549 -35.04 -12.82 9.13
N LEU A 550 -35.16 -14.14 9.33
CA LEU A 550 -35.50 -15.09 8.28
C LEU A 550 -36.93 -14.89 7.74
N SER A 551 -37.90 -14.49 8.57
CA SER A 551 -39.29 -14.22 8.13
C SER A 551 -39.45 -12.91 7.35
N MET A 552 -38.64 -11.88 7.63
CA MET A 552 -38.68 -10.61 6.91
C MET A 552 -38.11 -10.67 5.48
N TYR A 553 -37.09 -11.50 5.24
CA TYR A 553 -36.47 -11.63 3.91
C TYR A 553 -37.40 -12.33 2.90
N THR A 554 -38.25 -13.25 3.36
CA THR A 554 -39.25 -13.96 2.52
C THR A 554 -40.34 -13.04 1.98
N ILE A 555 -40.57 -11.87 2.59
CA ILE A 555 -41.66 -10.96 2.22
C ILE A 555 -41.20 -9.85 1.25
N LYS A 556 -39.91 -9.48 1.22
CA LYS A 556 -39.42 -8.29 0.48
C LYS A 556 -38.66 -8.54 -0.83
N ASN A 557 -38.28 -9.78 -1.19
CA ASN A 557 -37.46 -10.02 -2.39
C ASN A 557 -37.99 -11.19 -3.26
N THR A 558 -38.78 -10.86 -4.28
CA THR A 558 -39.13 -11.79 -5.37
C THR A 558 -38.10 -11.82 -6.52
N LYS A 559 -36.94 -11.15 -6.37
CA LYS A 559 -35.89 -11.08 -7.43
C LYS A 559 -34.48 -11.53 -7.04
N SER A 560 -34.25 -12.02 -5.82
CA SER A 560 -32.95 -12.64 -5.47
C SER A 560 -33.11 -14.14 -5.29
N ILE A 561 -32.78 -14.89 -6.35
CA ILE A 561 -32.92 -16.36 -6.44
C ILE A 561 -32.03 -17.11 -5.42
N VAL A 562 -31.13 -16.43 -4.70
CA VAL A 562 -30.19 -17.08 -3.77
C VAL A 562 -30.78 -17.28 -2.36
N CYS A 563 -31.82 -16.55 -1.97
CA CYS A 563 -32.46 -16.74 -0.65
C CYS A 563 -33.48 -17.91 -0.63
N ALA A 564 -33.79 -18.53 -1.77
CA ALA A 564 -34.79 -19.61 -1.83
C ALA A 564 -34.27 -20.95 -1.27
N TYR A 565 -32.95 -21.13 -1.13
CA TYR A 565 -32.35 -22.36 -0.62
C TYR A 565 -32.15 -22.39 0.91
N SER A 566 -32.59 -21.37 1.66
CA SER A 566 -32.56 -21.40 3.14
C SER A 566 -33.75 -22.12 3.77
N VAL A 567 -34.73 -22.59 2.99
CA VAL A 567 -36.01 -23.09 3.52
C VAL A 567 -36.07 -24.63 3.61
N VAL A 568 -35.18 -25.37 2.94
CA VAL A 568 -35.30 -26.83 2.88
C VAL A 568 -34.06 -27.50 3.48
N GLY A 569 -34.00 -27.55 4.81
CA GLY A 569 -33.01 -28.39 5.51
C GLY A 569 -32.47 -27.88 6.85
N GLN A 570 -33.27 -27.27 7.73
CA GLN A 570 -32.83 -26.96 9.10
C GLN A 570 -33.32 -28.02 10.08
N ARG A 571 -32.42 -28.93 10.51
CA ARG A 571 -32.49 -29.44 11.89
C ARG A 571 -31.95 -28.31 12.77
N ASN A 572 -32.81 -27.73 13.60
CA ASN A 572 -32.55 -26.53 14.38
C ASN A 572 -31.32 -26.69 15.31
N CYS A 573 -30.29 -25.87 15.12
CA CYS A 573 -29.35 -25.61 16.21
C CYS A 573 -30.06 -24.72 17.23
N ASP A 574 -30.12 -25.14 18.50
CA ASP A 574 -30.70 -24.37 19.61
C ASP A 574 -30.04 -22.98 19.78
N CYS A 575 -28.82 -22.83 19.27
CA CYS A 575 -28.11 -21.56 19.22
C CYS A 575 -28.85 -20.46 18.45
N SER A 576 -29.68 -20.82 17.46
CA SER A 576 -30.44 -19.86 16.63
C SER A 576 -31.37 -18.94 17.45
N PHE A 577 -31.89 -19.42 18.58
CA PHE A 577 -32.74 -18.64 19.49
C PHE A 577 -31.98 -17.59 20.30
N ARG A 578 -30.67 -17.76 20.47
CA ARG A 578 -29.80 -16.85 21.24
C ARG A 578 -29.07 -15.84 20.36
N GLN A 579 -29.07 -16.04 19.05
CA GLN A 579 -28.40 -15.15 18.10
C GLN A 579 -29.27 -13.93 17.81
N CYS A 580 -28.71 -12.75 18.11
CA CYS A 580 -29.39 -11.47 17.98
C CYS A 580 -28.52 -10.47 17.21
N LYS A 581 -29.20 -9.61 16.46
CA LYS A 581 -28.66 -8.36 15.93
C LYS A 581 -29.10 -7.22 16.83
N TRP A 582 -28.16 -6.39 17.27
CA TRP A 582 -28.37 -5.30 18.20
C TRP A 582 -28.16 -3.96 17.50
N PHE A 583 -28.97 -2.99 17.88
CA PHE A 583 -28.96 -1.61 17.40
C PHE A 583 -28.80 -0.71 18.62
N VAL A 584 -27.64 -0.09 18.78
CA VAL A 584 -27.34 0.78 19.92
C VAL A 584 -27.33 2.23 19.43
N PHE A 585 -28.23 3.05 19.94
CA PHE A 585 -28.44 4.41 19.45
C PHE A 585 -27.37 5.39 19.92
N ASP A 586 -26.83 5.20 21.13
CA ASP A 586 -25.77 6.06 21.65
C ASP A 586 -24.39 5.49 21.28
N HIS A 587 -23.72 6.17 20.35
CA HIS A 587 -22.42 5.75 19.84
C HIS A 587 -21.28 5.87 20.88
N GLU A 588 -21.43 6.71 21.91
CA GLU A 588 -20.41 6.85 22.97
C GLU A 588 -20.46 5.70 23.98
N LEU A 589 -21.57 4.95 24.02
CA LEU A 589 -21.75 3.74 24.83
C LEU A 589 -21.28 2.46 24.09
N VAL A 590 -20.54 2.60 23.00
CA VAL A 590 -19.92 1.50 22.24
C VAL A 590 -18.41 1.73 22.13
N LEU A 591 -17.63 0.93 22.87
CA LEU A 591 -16.18 1.03 22.91
C LEU A 591 -15.52 -0.11 22.12
N PRO A 592 -14.79 0.16 21.02
CA PRO A 592 -13.96 -0.83 20.36
C PRO A 592 -12.81 -1.28 21.27
N GLU A 593 -12.74 -2.58 21.61
CA GLU A 593 -11.72 -3.11 22.53
C GLU A 593 -10.75 -4.08 21.87
N TYR A 594 -11.19 -4.91 20.92
CA TYR A 594 -10.31 -5.89 20.30
C TYR A 594 -10.52 -5.98 18.78
N VAL A 595 -9.41 -6.09 18.04
CA VAL A 595 -9.39 -6.45 16.61
C VAL A 595 -8.87 -7.88 16.50
N VAL A 596 -9.65 -8.76 15.88
CA VAL A 596 -9.28 -10.16 15.72
C VAL A 596 -9.13 -10.52 14.26
N GLU A 597 -7.94 -11.00 13.90
CA GLU A 597 -7.67 -11.62 12.60
C GLU A 597 -7.81 -13.14 12.75
N PHE A 598 -8.63 -13.76 11.91
CA PHE A 598 -8.86 -15.20 11.94
C PHE A 598 -8.96 -15.79 10.54
N GLU A 599 -8.82 -17.12 10.46
CA GLU A 599 -8.88 -17.90 9.23
C GLU A 599 -9.97 -18.97 9.32
N TYR A 600 -10.74 -19.15 8.24
CA TYR A 600 -11.71 -20.23 8.14
C TYR A 600 -11.05 -21.57 7.84
N ILE A 601 -11.52 -22.62 8.51
CA ILE A 601 -11.17 -24.01 8.22
C ILE A 601 -12.22 -24.52 7.23
N THR A 602 -11.80 -24.90 6.02
CA THR A 602 -12.69 -25.37 4.95
C THR A 602 -12.49 -26.87 4.66
N MET A 603 -13.56 -27.57 4.31
CA MET A 603 -13.51 -28.93 3.76
C MET A 603 -13.02 -28.89 2.31
N SER A 604 -11.71 -28.95 2.10
CA SER A 604 -11.14 -29.34 0.81
C SER A 604 -10.01 -30.34 1.05
N PHE A 605 -10.29 -31.61 0.71
CA PHE A 605 -9.45 -32.81 0.80
C PHE A 605 -9.04 -33.25 2.22
N MET A 606 -10.02 -33.66 3.02
CA MET A 606 -9.84 -34.79 3.92
C MET A 606 -10.35 -36.03 3.19
N ASP A 607 -9.44 -36.72 2.50
CA ASP A 607 -9.41 -38.18 2.47
C ASP A 607 -7.94 -38.59 2.38
N PHE A 608 -7.55 -39.42 3.37
CA PHE A 608 -6.22 -39.88 3.77
C PHE A 608 -5.29 -38.85 4.42
N ASP A 609 -5.42 -38.71 5.74
CA ASP A 609 -4.27 -38.63 6.65
C ASP A 609 -4.73 -38.90 8.09
N SER A 610 -4.45 -40.10 8.58
CA SER A 610 -4.24 -40.38 10.00
C SER A 610 -2.74 -40.55 10.20
N ASP A 611 -2.03 -39.45 10.49
CA ASP A 611 -1.01 -39.46 11.55
C ASP A 611 -0.49 -38.06 11.85
N HIS A 612 -0.33 -37.80 13.14
CA HIS A 612 0.16 -36.55 13.68
C HIS A 612 1.67 -36.37 13.45
N HIS A 613 2.07 -35.11 13.30
CA HIS A 613 3.45 -34.59 13.25
C HIS A 613 4.26 -34.77 11.94
N SER A 614 3.97 -33.93 10.92
CA SER A 614 5.01 -33.35 10.02
C SER A 614 4.41 -32.36 9.00
N TYR A 615 4.20 -31.11 9.38
CA TYR A 615 3.68 -30.07 8.47
C TYR A 615 4.68 -29.61 7.39
N TYR A 616 5.85 -30.24 7.29
CA TYR A 616 6.95 -29.83 6.40
C TYR A 616 7.03 -30.59 5.06
N HIS A 617 6.30 -31.70 4.87
CA HIS A 617 6.44 -32.54 3.65
C HIS A 617 5.20 -32.67 2.75
N VAL A 618 4.02 -32.16 3.15
CA VAL A 618 2.76 -32.46 2.43
C VAL A 618 2.58 -31.66 1.13
N THR A 619 3.32 -30.57 0.92
CA THR A 619 3.17 -29.75 -0.31
C THR A 619 4.06 -30.18 -1.47
N GLU A 620 5.19 -30.86 -1.23
CA GLU A 620 6.03 -31.40 -2.31
C GLU A 620 5.36 -32.58 -3.01
N ARG A 621 4.65 -33.45 -2.27
CA ARG A 621 4.00 -34.65 -2.83
C ARG A 621 2.74 -34.38 -3.65
N ARG A 622 2.10 -33.21 -3.51
CA ARG A 622 0.85 -32.89 -4.23
C ARG A 622 1.06 -32.36 -5.66
N LEU A 623 2.28 -32.00 -6.04
CA LEU A 623 2.54 -31.31 -7.32
C LEU A 623 3.03 -32.20 -8.46
N ILE A 624 3.65 -33.35 -8.15
CA ILE A 624 4.26 -34.26 -9.13
C ILE A 624 3.84 -35.68 -8.78
N LEU A 625 3.01 -36.29 -9.62
CA LEU A 625 2.63 -37.69 -9.46
C LEU A 625 3.74 -38.58 -10.00
N SER A 626 3.98 -39.72 -9.35
CA SER A 626 4.94 -40.72 -9.84
C SER A 626 4.63 -41.21 -11.26
N HIS A 627 3.39 -41.04 -11.72
CA HIS A 627 2.95 -41.29 -13.09
C HIS A 627 3.50 -40.28 -14.10
N ASP A 628 3.59 -38.99 -13.76
CA ASP A 628 4.09 -37.94 -14.67
C ASP A 628 5.58 -38.14 -15.01
N LEU A 629 6.35 -38.61 -14.03
CA LEU A 629 7.77 -38.95 -14.22
C LEU A 629 7.97 -40.20 -15.07
N LYS A 630 7.01 -41.14 -15.05
CA LYS A 630 7.04 -42.31 -15.95
C LYS A 630 6.76 -41.90 -17.40
N LEU A 631 5.79 -41.01 -17.62
CA LEU A 631 5.51 -40.45 -18.96
C LEU A 631 6.71 -39.68 -19.52
N ASP A 632 7.44 -38.95 -18.68
CA ASP A 632 8.70 -38.30 -19.07
C ASP A 632 9.73 -39.31 -19.62
N ASP A 633 9.91 -40.43 -18.91
CA ASP A 633 10.84 -41.48 -19.32
C ASP A 633 10.37 -42.21 -20.59
N GLU A 634 9.06 -42.40 -20.77
CA GLU A 634 8.47 -42.99 -21.98
C GLU A 634 8.72 -42.13 -23.21
N VAL A 635 8.47 -40.81 -23.14
CA VAL A 635 8.71 -39.89 -24.25
C VAL A 635 10.20 -39.83 -24.64
N MET A 636 11.11 -39.90 -23.67
CA MET A 636 12.54 -39.99 -23.96
C MET A 636 12.91 -41.29 -24.69
N LYS A 637 12.26 -42.41 -24.32
CA LYS A 637 12.51 -43.75 -24.89
C LYS A 637 11.85 -43.98 -26.24
N MET A 638 10.88 -43.15 -26.66
CA MET A 638 10.22 -43.22 -27.98
C MET A 638 11.22 -43.28 -29.13
N GLU A 639 10.88 -44.01 -30.19
CA GLU A 639 11.66 -44.02 -31.43
C GLU A 639 11.41 -42.75 -32.26
N PRO A 640 12.41 -42.24 -33.01
CA PRO A 640 13.77 -42.73 -33.10
C PRO A 640 14.67 -42.26 -31.93
N ARG A 641 15.58 -43.14 -31.51
CA ARG A 641 16.67 -42.77 -30.59
C ARG A 641 17.83 -42.19 -31.38
N ILE A 642 18.06 -40.89 -31.25
CA ILE A 642 19.19 -40.22 -31.89
C ILE A 642 20.46 -40.62 -31.14
N LYS A 643 21.46 -41.12 -31.89
CA LYS A 643 22.78 -41.41 -31.30
C LYS A 643 23.44 -40.10 -30.89
N PRO A 644 23.96 -39.97 -29.66
CA PRO A 644 24.69 -38.78 -29.24
C PRO A 644 25.92 -38.59 -30.15
N ARG A 645 26.08 -37.39 -30.72
CA ARG A 645 27.26 -37.03 -31.51
C ARG A 645 28.42 -36.70 -30.56
N PRO A 646 29.67 -37.01 -30.95
CA PRO A 646 30.84 -36.58 -30.17
C PRO A 646 30.86 -35.05 -30.08
N LYS A 647 31.14 -34.53 -28.87
CA LYS A 647 31.25 -33.08 -28.63
C LYS A 647 32.48 -32.51 -29.33
N LEU A 648 32.34 -31.31 -29.88
CA LEU A 648 33.47 -30.56 -30.44
C LEU A 648 34.29 -29.96 -29.30
N ILE A 649 35.52 -30.45 -29.12
CA ILE A 649 36.44 -30.02 -28.06
C ILE A 649 37.13 -28.70 -28.43
N SER A 650 37.35 -28.44 -29.73
CA SER A 650 37.85 -27.18 -30.29
C SER A 650 37.19 -26.88 -31.63
N LEU A 651 36.99 -25.60 -31.93
CA LEU A 651 36.56 -25.09 -33.23
C LEU A 651 37.80 -24.79 -34.08
N ASP A 652 38.33 -25.80 -34.77
CA ASP A 652 39.43 -25.61 -35.72
C ASP A 652 38.89 -25.43 -37.14
N ASP A 653 39.65 -24.76 -38.01
CA ASP A 653 39.29 -24.48 -39.41
C ASP A 653 38.75 -25.72 -40.16
N LYS A 654 39.36 -26.90 -39.95
CA LYS A 654 38.93 -28.19 -40.54
C LYS A 654 37.59 -28.70 -39.98
N THR A 655 37.31 -28.42 -38.71
CA THR A 655 36.06 -28.86 -38.04
C THR A 655 34.87 -28.02 -38.47
N ILE A 656 35.05 -26.71 -38.67
CA ILE A 656 33.98 -25.82 -39.16
C ILE A 656 33.55 -26.23 -40.57
N LEU A 657 34.53 -26.50 -41.44
CA LEU A 657 34.29 -26.96 -42.81
C LEU A 657 33.61 -28.34 -42.86
N SER A 658 33.98 -29.27 -41.97
CA SER A 658 33.34 -30.59 -41.89
C SER A 658 31.90 -30.53 -41.39
N ILE A 659 31.62 -29.68 -40.39
CA ILE A 659 30.25 -29.45 -39.86
C ILE A 659 29.37 -28.78 -40.90
N ALA A 660 29.91 -27.80 -41.63
CA ALA A 660 29.19 -27.10 -42.68
C ALA A 660 29.06 -27.91 -43.98
N ARG A 661 29.82 -29.02 -44.12
CA ARG A 661 29.93 -29.83 -45.35
C ARG A 661 30.28 -28.99 -46.59
N THR A 662 31.23 -28.07 -46.42
CA THR A 662 31.72 -27.20 -47.50
C THR A 662 33.24 -27.13 -47.49
N SER A 663 33.83 -26.80 -48.64
CA SER A 663 35.27 -26.54 -48.77
C SER A 663 35.62 -25.05 -48.70
N VAL A 664 34.62 -24.15 -48.66
CA VAL A 664 34.80 -22.70 -48.78
C VAL A 664 33.94 -21.96 -47.75
N TYR A 665 34.59 -21.15 -46.90
CA TYR A 665 33.96 -20.41 -45.80
C TYR A 665 32.82 -19.47 -46.21
N SER A 666 32.91 -18.83 -47.39
CA SER A 666 31.89 -17.88 -47.88
C SER A 666 30.55 -18.54 -48.21
N HIS A 667 30.51 -19.86 -48.42
CA HIS A 667 29.29 -20.61 -48.72
C HIS A 667 28.52 -21.03 -47.45
N ILE A 668 29.08 -20.81 -46.27
CA ILE A 668 28.45 -21.20 -45.00
C ILE A 668 27.38 -20.17 -44.62
N VAL A 669 26.13 -20.44 -45.01
CA VAL A 669 24.98 -19.58 -44.70
C VAL A 669 24.34 -19.92 -43.34
N SER A 670 24.38 -21.20 -42.94
CA SER A 670 23.81 -21.67 -41.68
C SER A 670 24.77 -22.59 -40.94
N LEU A 671 25.06 -22.26 -39.68
CA LEU A 671 25.93 -23.03 -38.80
C LEU A 671 25.18 -23.41 -37.51
N ASN A 672 25.23 -24.69 -37.16
CA ASN A 672 24.60 -25.22 -35.95
C ASN A 672 25.66 -25.87 -35.05
N LEU A 673 25.95 -25.20 -33.93
CA LEU A 673 26.91 -25.58 -32.90
C LEU A 673 26.21 -25.97 -31.58
N HIS A 674 24.94 -26.37 -31.65
CA HIS A 674 24.16 -26.81 -30.51
C HIS A 674 24.82 -27.98 -29.76
N GLY A 675 24.91 -27.88 -28.42
CA GLY A 675 25.24 -29.00 -27.55
C GLY A 675 26.73 -29.38 -27.48
N ASN A 676 27.65 -28.43 -27.68
CA ASN A 676 29.09 -28.69 -27.74
C ASN A 676 29.89 -28.22 -26.51
N SER A 677 29.24 -27.72 -25.47
CA SER A 677 29.91 -27.21 -24.25
C SER A 677 30.97 -26.13 -24.54
N LEU A 678 30.78 -25.33 -25.59
CA LEU A 678 31.70 -24.26 -26.00
C LEU A 678 31.56 -23.04 -25.08
N SER A 679 32.68 -22.38 -24.77
CA SER A 679 32.68 -21.13 -23.98
C SER A 679 33.13 -19.89 -24.78
N LYS A 680 33.77 -20.10 -25.94
CA LYS A 680 34.23 -19.05 -26.86
C LYS A 680 34.12 -19.52 -28.30
N LEU A 681 33.89 -18.57 -29.23
CA LEU A 681 33.88 -18.83 -30.65
C LEU A 681 35.14 -18.21 -31.29
N ARG A 682 36.18 -19.02 -31.51
CA ARG A 682 37.41 -18.57 -32.19
C ARG A 682 37.22 -18.62 -33.72
N ASP A 683 37.90 -17.72 -34.42
CA ASP A 683 38.05 -17.73 -35.89
C ASP A 683 36.77 -17.58 -36.74
N LEU A 684 35.67 -17.06 -36.17
CA LEU A 684 34.43 -16.78 -36.92
C LEU A 684 34.49 -15.56 -37.85
N SER A 685 35.54 -14.74 -37.77
CA SER A 685 35.73 -13.56 -38.64
C SER A 685 35.77 -13.91 -40.14
N LYS A 686 36.14 -15.15 -40.48
CA LYS A 686 36.17 -15.68 -41.86
C LYS A 686 34.77 -16.01 -42.42
N LEU A 687 33.74 -16.12 -41.58
CA LEU A 687 32.38 -16.54 -41.96
C LEU A 687 31.47 -15.34 -42.32
N THR A 688 31.92 -14.50 -43.24
CA THR A 688 31.24 -13.24 -43.59
C THR A 688 29.86 -13.43 -44.24
N GLY A 689 29.57 -14.62 -44.80
CA GLY A 689 28.29 -14.99 -45.42
C GLY A 689 27.24 -15.57 -44.46
N LEU A 690 27.57 -15.74 -43.18
CA LEU A 690 26.70 -16.43 -42.23
C LEU A 690 25.44 -15.63 -41.91
N ARG A 691 24.27 -16.27 -42.09
CA ARG A 691 22.95 -15.69 -41.80
C ARG A 691 22.25 -16.34 -40.61
N LYS A 692 22.51 -17.61 -40.34
CA LYS A 692 21.86 -18.37 -39.26
C LYS A 692 22.89 -19.07 -38.37
N LEU A 693 22.93 -18.71 -37.10
CA LEU A 693 23.81 -19.30 -36.09
C LEU A 693 22.99 -19.88 -34.92
N ASN A 694 23.23 -21.15 -34.59
CA ASN A 694 22.70 -21.76 -33.37
C ASN A 694 23.85 -22.16 -32.45
N ILE A 695 23.92 -21.56 -31.28
CA ILE A 695 24.91 -21.81 -30.22
C ILE A 695 24.23 -22.21 -28.91
N SER A 696 23.01 -22.73 -28.97
CA SER A 696 22.27 -23.15 -27.79
C SER A 696 22.89 -24.34 -27.06
N PHE A 697 22.63 -24.46 -25.76
CA PHE A 697 23.19 -25.53 -24.91
C PHE A 697 24.72 -25.60 -24.98
N ASN A 698 25.35 -24.45 -24.69
CA ASN A 698 26.79 -24.29 -24.54
C ASN A 698 27.06 -23.58 -23.19
N GLU A 699 28.28 -23.10 -22.98
CA GLU A 699 28.76 -22.53 -21.72
C GLU A 699 29.14 -21.04 -21.86
N PHE A 700 28.49 -20.31 -22.77
CA PHE A 700 28.81 -18.90 -23.04
C PHE A 700 28.38 -18.00 -21.89
N THR A 701 29.29 -17.14 -21.42
CA THR A 701 29.03 -16.13 -20.36
C THR A 701 28.82 -14.71 -20.91
N CYS A 702 29.35 -14.43 -22.10
CA CYS A 702 29.14 -13.22 -22.88
C CYS A 702 29.04 -13.60 -24.37
N LEU A 703 28.62 -12.65 -25.21
CA LEU A 703 28.41 -12.85 -26.66
C LEU A 703 29.29 -11.90 -27.48
N ASP A 704 30.53 -11.68 -27.05
CA ASP A 704 31.43 -10.72 -27.71
C ASP A 704 31.89 -11.27 -29.06
N ASP A 705 32.10 -12.58 -29.15
CA ASP A 705 32.68 -13.24 -30.32
C ASP A 705 31.81 -13.17 -31.60
N VAL A 706 30.54 -12.76 -31.51
CA VAL A 706 29.64 -12.63 -32.68
C VAL A 706 29.71 -11.27 -33.36
N TYR A 707 30.51 -10.33 -32.86
CA TYR A 707 30.54 -8.95 -33.34
C TYR A 707 30.94 -8.77 -34.81
N HIS A 708 31.68 -9.73 -35.38
CA HIS A 708 32.11 -9.71 -36.79
C HIS A 708 31.04 -10.23 -37.78
N LEU A 709 29.90 -10.71 -37.30
CA LEU A 709 28.88 -11.38 -38.12
C LEU A 709 27.78 -10.42 -38.58
N TYR A 710 28.14 -9.36 -39.29
CA TYR A 710 27.22 -8.28 -39.69
C TYR A 710 26.02 -8.72 -40.55
N ASN A 711 26.09 -9.89 -41.20
CA ASN A 711 25.05 -10.46 -42.04
C ASN A 711 24.09 -11.41 -41.31
N LEU A 712 24.25 -11.59 -39.99
CA LEU A 712 23.45 -12.52 -39.22
C LEU A 712 21.99 -12.07 -39.12
N GLU A 713 21.06 -12.94 -39.50
CA GLU A 713 19.61 -12.73 -39.45
C GLU A 713 18.95 -13.52 -38.31
N TYR A 714 19.53 -14.65 -37.91
CA TYR A 714 19.03 -15.53 -36.86
C TYR A 714 20.15 -15.95 -35.89
N LEU A 715 19.94 -15.73 -34.60
CA LEU A 715 20.81 -16.19 -33.52
C LEU A 715 20.00 -16.89 -32.42
N ASP A 716 20.33 -18.15 -32.18
CA ASP A 716 19.82 -18.92 -31.04
C ASP A 716 20.94 -19.13 -30.03
N ALA A 717 20.85 -18.44 -28.90
CA ALA A 717 21.80 -18.50 -27.79
C ALA A 717 21.13 -18.98 -26.48
N SER A 718 20.02 -19.72 -26.57
CA SER A 718 19.31 -20.19 -25.37
C SER A 718 20.03 -21.32 -24.64
N HIS A 719 19.73 -21.46 -23.35
CA HIS A 719 20.38 -22.42 -22.45
C HIS A 719 21.90 -22.25 -22.42
N ASN A 720 22.34 -21.03 -22.14
CA ASN A 720 23.73 -20.67 -21.90
C ASN A 720 23.85 -20.01 -20.50
N HIS A 721 25.01 -19.43 -20.20
CA HIS A 721 25.28 -18.73 -18.95
C HIS A 721 25.50 -17.23 -19.18
N VAL A 722 24.85 -16.64 -20.19
CA VAL A 722 25.08 -15.24 -20.57
C VAL A 722 24.61 -14.32 -19.44
N ILE A 723 25.55 -13.55 -18.87
CA ILE A 723 25.30 -12.65 -17.74
C ILE A 723 25.07 -11.22 -18.24
N THR A 724 25.76 -10.84 -19.31
CA THR A 724 25.77 -9.49 -19.87
C THR A 724 25.77 -9.55 -21.39
N LEU A 725 25.19 -8.52 -22.00
CA LEU A 725 25.27 -8.27 -23.44
C LEU A 725 26.33 -7.19 -23.76
N GLU A 726 27.10 -6.74 -22.77
CA GLU A 726 28.26 -5.86 -23.01
C GLU A 726 29.21 -6.55 -23.99
N GLY A 727 29.52 -5.90 -25.12
CA GLY A 727 30.35 -6.44 -26.20
C GLY A 727 29.57 -6.98 -27.40
N PHE A 728 28.26 -7.24 -27.25
CA PHE A 728 27.35 -7.54 -28.37
C PHE A 728 27.21 -6.30 -29.27
N ARG A 729 27.83 -6.31 -30.46
CA ARG A 729 27.85 -5.14 -31.38
C ARG A 729 27.75 -5.54 -32.86
N GLY A 730 27.21 -4.65 -33.69
CA GLY A 730 27.30 -4.76 -35.15
C GLY A 730 26.29 -5.69 -35.85
N LEU A 731 25.25 -6.17 -35.16
CA LEU A 731 24.27 -7.12 -35.71
C LEU A 731 23.00 -6.43 -36.24
N MET A 732 23.19 -5.46 -37.14
CA MET A 732 22.10 -4.59 -37.63
C MET A 732 21.06 -5.29 -38.52
N LYS A 733 21.35 -6.50 -39.02
CA LYS A 733 20.44 -7.33 -39.84
C LYS A 733 19.71 -8.42 -39.05
N LEU A 734 19.96 -8.52 -37.74
CA LEU A 734 19.38 -9.57 -36.91
C LEU A 734 17.86 -9.39 -36.81
N LYS A 735 17.12 -10.43 -37.17
CA LYS A 735 15.64 -10.46 -37.13
C LYS A 735 15.12 -11.32 -35.98
N HIS A 736 15.83 -12.41 -35.66
CA HIS A 736 15.43 -13.38 -34.65
C HIS A 736 16.55 -13.60 -33.64
N LEU A 737 16.24 -13.40 -32.35
CA LEU A 737 17.17 -13.61 -31.24
C LEU A 737 16.50 -14.38 -30.10
N ASP A 738 17.04 -15.55 -29.76
CA ASP A 738 16.63 -16.33 -28.59
C ASP A 738 17.73 -16.27 -27.52
N LEU A 739 17.41 -15.60 -26.40
CA LEU A 739 18.23 -15.48 -25.20
C LEU A 739 17.59 -16.19 -24.00
N SER A 740 16.59 -17.04 -24.23
CA SER A 740 15.90 -17.74 -23.14
C SER A 740 16.85 -18.63 -22.33
N TRP A 741 16.54 -18.85 -21.05
CA TRP A 741 17.36 -19.69 -20.16
C TRP A 741 18.83 -19.24 -20.07
N ASN A 742 19.04 -17.94 -19.84
CA ASN A 742 20.34 -17.34 -19.56
C ASN A 742 20.35 -16.69 -18.16
N GLN A 743 21.38 -15.90 -17.84
CA GLN A 743 21.61 -15.30 -16.53
C GLN A 743 21.54 -13.76 -16.57
N LEU A 744 20.75 -13.19 -17.50
CA LEU A 744 20.58 -11.76 -17.66
C LEU A 744 19.79 -11.17 -16.47
N LYS A 745 20.32 -10.09 -15.89
CA LYS A 745 19.79 -9.51 -14.63
C LYS A 745 19.30 -8.09 -14.79
N LYS A 746 20.03 -7.22 -15.50
CA LYS A 746 19.75 -5.77 -15.53
C LYS A 746 18.95 -5.43 -16.79
N SER A 747 17.63 -5.37 -16.67
CA SER A 747 16.79 -5.08 -17.85
C SER A 747 17.01 -3.69 -18.47
N GLY A 748 17.62 -2.74 -17.75
CA GLY A 748 17.90 -1.40 -18.29
C GLY A 748 19.04 -1.40 -19.30
N ASP A 749 20.22 -1.85 -18.87
CA ASP A 749 21.46 -1.79 -19.65
C ASP A 749 21.38 -2.76 -20.86
N GLU A 750 20.92 -3.99 -20.61
CA GLU A 750 20.85 -5.07 -21.60
C GLU A 750 19.89 -4.71 -22.75
N ILE A 751 18.72 -4.14 -22.43
CA ILE A 751 17.75 -3.73 -23.44
C ILE A 751 18.22 -2.47 -24.17
N ASN A 752 18.94 -1.56 -23.51
CA ASN A 752 19.56 -0.42 -24.18
C ASN A 752 20.66 -0.87 -25.17
N ILE A 753 21.41 -1.91 -24.85
CA ILE A 753 22.39 -2.51 -25.77
C ILE A 753 21.67 -3.09 -27.00
N LEU A 754 20.62 -3.90 -26.81
CA LEU A 754 19.81 -4.42 -27.92
C LEU A 754 19.23 -3.28 -28.78
N CYS A 755 18.69 -2.24 -28.15
CA CYS A 755 18.13 -1.08 -28.86
C CYS A 755 19.17 -0.36 -29.72
N LYS A 756 20.43 -0.30 -29.30
CA LYS A 756 21.52 0.33 -30.06
C LYS A 756 22.09 -0.56 -31.16
N GLN A 757 22.09 -1.88 -30.96
CA GLN A 757 22.89 -2.83 -31.74
C GLN A 757 22.08 -3.72 -32.69
N THR A 758 20.75 -3.82 -32.49
CA THR A 758 19.85 -4.65 -33.31
C THR A 758 18.62 -3.84 -33.75
N THR A 759 18.80 -2.97 -34.74
CA THR A 759 17.74 -2.07 -35.22
C THR A 759 16.68 -2.75 -36.08
N SER A 760 16.89 -3.99 -36.53
CA SER A 760 15.95 -4.75 -37.38
C SER A 760 15.26 -5.91 -36.66
N LEU A 761 15.34 -5.97 -35.33
CA LEU A 761 14.89 -7.14 -34.57
C LEU A 761 13.36 -7.26 -34.62
N LEU A 762 12.87 -8.42 -35.06
CA LEU A 762 11.44 -8.72 -35.21
C LEU A 762 10.92 -9.66 -34.13
N THR A 763 11.71 -10.66 -33.72
CA THR A 763 11.36 -11.60 -32.66
C THR A 763 12.46 -11.70 -31.62
N LEU A 764 12.08 -11.61 -30.35
CA LEU A 764 12.99 -11.74 -29.21
C LEU A 764 12.39 -12.69 -28.19
N ASP A 765 13.16 -13.66 -27.70
CA ASP A 765 12.79 -14.48 -26.55
C ASP A 765 13.78 -14.24 -25.41
N ILE A 766 13.27 -13.82 -24.26
CA ILE A 766 14.04 -13.51 -23.04
C ILE A 766 13.52 -14.24 -21.82
N HIS A 767 12.67 -15.26 -22.00
CA HIS A 767 12.12 -16.04 -20.90
C HIS A 767 13.19 -16.73 -20.06
N HIS A 768 12.81 -17.09 -18.84
CA HIS A 768 13.67 -17.84 -17.91
C HIS A 768 15.04 -17.19 -17.70
N ASN A 769 15.07 -15.86 -17.66
CA ASN A 769 16.21 -15.06 -17.22
C ASN A 769 15.91 -14.42 -15.85
N PRO A 770 16.91 -14.29 -14.95
CA PRO A 770 16.76 -13.74 -13.61
C PRO A 770 16.69 -12.20 -13.58
N TRP A 771 15.76 -11.61 -14.34
CA TRP A 771 15.54 -10.17 -14.38
C TRP A 771 15.25 -9.58 -12.99
N GLN A 772 15.93 -8.49 -12.63
CA GLN A 772 15.84 -7.88 -11.30
C GLN A 772 14.42 -7.35 -10.95
N LYS A 773 13.61 -6.91 -11.93
CA LYS A 773 12.24 -6.42 -11.69
C LYS A 773 11.19 -7.49 -12.03
N LYS A 774 10.69 -8.18 -10.99
CA LYS A 774 9.78 -9.35 -11.06
C LYS A 774 8.31 -9.05 -11.42
N SER A 775 8.03 -8.04 -12.24
CA SER A 775 6.72 -7.94 -12.90
C SER A 775 6.94 -8.07 -14.40
N GLN A 776 6.66 -9.26 -14.94
CA GLN A 776 6.65 -9.51 -16.39
C GLN A 776 5.96 -8.39 -17.19
N PRO A 777 4.83 -7.80 -16.72
CA PRO A 777 4.18 -6.70 -17.45
C PRO A 777 5.07 -5.46 -17.64
N THR A 778 5.84 -5.06 -16.62
CA THR A 778 6.70 -3.86 -16.73
C THR A 778 7.93 -4.11 -17.59
N LEU A 779 8.48 -5.34 -17.54
CA LEU A 779 9.59 -5.73 -18.40
C LEU A 779 9.14 -5.76 -19.86
N ARG A 780 8.00 -6.36 -20.15
CA ARG A 780 7.41 -6.42 -21.49
C ARG A 780 7.15 -5.03 -22.05
N LEU A 781 6.46 -4.14 -21.32
CA LEU A 781 6.25 -2.75 -21.75
C LEU A 781 7.58 -1.99 -21.95
N SER A 782 8.58 -2.26 -21.11
CA SER A 782 9.91 -1.67 -21.20
C SER A 782 10.69 -2.12 -22.44
N VAL A 783 10.54 -3.38 -22.85
CA VAL A 783 11.16 -3.94 -24.06
C VAL A 783 10.44 -3.44 -25.31
N VAL A 784 9.10 -3.58 -25.35
CA VAL A 784 8.26 -3.14 -26.48
C VAL A 784 8.42 -1.63 -26.75
N GLY A 785 8.47 -0.80 -25.69
CA GLY A 785 8.60 0.64 -25.85
C GLY A 785 9.97 1.11 -26.33
N ARG A 786 11.03 0.31 -26.12
CA ARG A 786 12.40 0.62 -26.59
C ARG A 786 12.69 0.00 -27.97
N LEU A 787 12.29 -1.25 -28.20
CA LEU A 787 12.49 -1.98 -29.45
C LEU A 787 11.28 -1.83 -30.37
N LYS A 788 11.20 -0.69 -31.06
CA LYS A 788 10.04 -0.33 -31.89
C LYS A 788 9.77 -1.24 -33.10
N THR A 789 10.76 -2.01 -33.55
CA THR A 789 10.65 -2.93 -34.69
C THR A 789 10.11 -4.30 -34.31
N LEU A 790 9.95 -4.58 -33.01
CA LEU A 790 9.59 -5.89 -32.52
C LEU A 790 8.12 -6.21 -32.83
N THR A 791 7.87 -7.40 -33.37
CA THR A 791 6.52 -7.90 -33.68
C THR A 791 6.09 -9.01 -32.72
N HIS A 792 7.05 -9.83 -32.29
CA HIS A 792 6.84 -10.90 -31.33
C HIS A 792 7.86 -10.77 -30.21
N LEU A 793 7.37 -10.80 -28.97
CA LEU A 793 8.20 -10.95 -27.79
C LEU A 793 7.75 -12.21 -27.08
N ASP A 794 8.69 -13.08 -26.74
CA ASP A 794 8.40 -14.24 -25.91
C ASP A 794 7.38 -15.18 -26.58
N GLY A 795 7.43 -15.27 -27.92
CA GLY A 795 6.48 -16.04 -28.74
C GLY A 795 5.07 -15.43 -28.86
N ILE A 796 4.80 -14.27 -28.24
CA ILE A 796 3.50 -13.60 -28.22
C ILE A 796 3.53 -12.36 -29.12
N LEU A 797 2.51 -12.24 -29.98
CA LEU A 797 2.30 -11.07 -30.85
C LEU A 797 2.08 -9.79 -30.02
N ILE A 798 2.71 -8.69 -30.45
CA ILE A 798 2.54 -7.37 -29.84
C ILE A 798 1.36 -6.66 -30.51
N SER A 799 0.39 -6.19 -29.73
CA SER A 799 -0.77 -5.43 -30.24
C SER A 799 -0.48 -3.93 -30.33
N GLU A 800 -1.23 -3.20 -31.18
CA GLU A 800 -1.11 -1.74 -31.26
C GLU A 800 -1.40 -1.05 -29.92
N GLU A 801 -2.42 -1.50 -29.20
CA GLU A 801 -2.74 -1.00 -27.85
C GLU A 801 -1.56 -1.15 -26.89
N GLU A 802 -0.85 -2.29 -26.93
CA GLU A 802 0.33 -2.54 -26.12
C GLU A 802 1.48 -1.58 -26.48
N THR A 803 1.71 -1.31 -27.76
CA THR A 803 2.75 -0.35 -28.19
C THR A 803 2.46 1.07 -27.69
N THR A 804 1.20 1.51 -27.72
CA THR A 804 0.83 2.86 -27.21
C THR A 804 1.02 2.95 -25.70
N ALA A 805 0.63 1.90 -24.96
CA ALA A 805 0.85 1.81 -23.52
C ALA A 805 2.35 1.80 -23.19
N ALA A 806 3.16 1.08 -23.96
CA ALA A 806 4.60 1.02 -23.81
C ALA A 806 5.28 2.38 -24.07
N MET A 807 4.86 3.11 -25.11
CA MET A 807 5.37 4.45 -25.40
C MET A 807 5.06 5.45 -24.27
N LYS A 808 3.83 5.41 -23.74
CA LYS A 808 3.44 6.21 -22.58
C LYS A 808 4.26 5.84 -21.35
N PHE A 809 4.53 4.55 -21.13
CA PHE A 809 5.38 4.07 -20.05
C PHE A 809 6.80 4.63 -20.18
N ILE A 810 7.44 4.51 -21.34
CA ILE A 810 8.81 5.00 -21.56
C ILE A 810 8.92 6.52 -21.37
N ASN A 811 7.96 7.31 -21.84
CA ASN A 811 7.94 8.76 -21.61
C ASN A 811 7.87 9.12 -20.11
N GLY A 812 7.24 8.28 -19.29
CA GLY A 812 7.21 8.43 -17.83
C GLY A 812 8.52 8.08 -17.12
N THR A 813 9.43 7.35 -17.77
CA THR A 813 10.71 6.92 -17.17
C THR A 813 11.81 7.99 -17.19
N LYS A 814 11.55 9.16 -17.80
CA LYS A 814 12.49 10.28 -17.88
C LYS A 814 12.01 11.46 -17.05
N ILE A 815 12.94 12.16 -16.40
CA ILE A 815 12.65 13.39 -15.68
C ILE A 815 12.45 14.53 -16.70
N THR A 816 11.21 15.00 -16.81
CA THR A 816 10.80 16.11 -17.67
C THR A 816 10.40 17.33 -16.84
N GLN A 817 10.36 18.52 -17.45
CA GLN A 817 9.84 19.73 -16.80
C GLN A 817 8.43 19.50 -16.21
N PHE A 818 7.55 18.80 -16.94
CA PHE A 818 6.22 18.47 -16.45
C PHE A 818 6.27 17.62 -15.17
N SER A 819 7.15 16.61 -15.11
CA SER A 819 7.33 15.79 -13.91
C SER A 819 7.86 16.60 -12.72
N LEU A 820 8.83 17.49 -12.94
CA LEU A 820 9.39 18.33 -11.87
C LEU A 820 8.34 19.25 -11.27
N LEU A 821 7.54 19.92 -12.11
CA LEU A 821 6.47 20.80 -11.63
C LEU A 821 5.37 20.02 -10.89
N ARG A 822 4.95 18.88 -11.43
CA ARG A 822 3.88 18.07 -10.82
C ARG A 822 4.26 17.48 -9.46
N HIS A 823 5.56 17.19 -9.25
CA HIS A 823 6.06 16.42 -8.12
C HIS A 823 6.94 17.22 -7.16
N SER A 824 6.91 18.55 -7.21
CA SER A 824 7.71 19.44 -6.35
C SER A 824 6.87 20.26 -5.37
N SER A 825 7.57 20.85 -4.41
CA SER A 825 7.04 21.88 -3.50
C SER A 825 8.03 23.03 -3.40
N THR A 826 7.52 24.23 -3.11
CA THR A 826 8.28 25.47 -2.94
C THR A 826 8.31 25.95 -1.49
N LYS A 827 7.96 25.10 -0.52
CA LYS A 827 7.95 25.46 0.91
C LYS A 827 9.37 25.45 1.47
N GLU A 828 9.76 26.53 2.14
CA GLU A 828 11.12 26.69 2.66
C GLU A 828 11.42 25.86 3.92
N GLU A 829 10.38 25.49 4.66
CA GLU A 829 10.46 24.76 5.94
C GLU A 829 9.62 23.48 5.92
N ARG A 830 10.15 22.43 6.57
CA ARG A 830 9.41 21.20 6.83
C ARG A 830 8.33 21.46 7.88
N PRO A 831 7.06 21.10 7.63
CA PRO A 831 6.01 21.26 8.63
C PRO A 831 6.30 20.35 9.83
N ARG A 832 6.15 20.89 11.04
CA ARG A 832 6.28 20.14 12.29
C ARG A 832 5.11 19.18 12.43
N VAL A 833 5.24 17.98 11.85
CA VAL A 833 4.22 16.91 11.84
C VAL A 833 4.85 15.64 12.41
N LEU A 834 4.10 14.91 13.22
CA LEU A 834 4.48 13.60 13.73
C LEU A 834 4.34 12.58 12.60
N SER A 835 5.41 12.33 11.87
CA SER A 835 5.42 11.38 10.76
C SER A 835 6.79 10.75 10.59
N THR A 836 6.78 9.47 10.23
CA THR A 836 7.98 8.73 9.82
C THR A 836 8.26 8.83 8.32
N TRP A 837 7.42 9.56 7.58
CA TRP A 837 7.62 9.71 6.14
C TRP A 837 8.75 10.67 5.81
N PRO A 838 9.42 10.47 4.66
CA PRO A 838 10.41 11.42 4.17
C PRO A 838 9.82 12.82 3.97
N SER A 839 10.61 13.85 4.26
CA SER A 839 10.23 15.26 4.17
C SER A 839 9.68 15.63 2.79
N ALA A 840 10.32 15.13 1.72
CA ALA A 840 9.90 15.35 0.34
C ALA A 840 8.47 14.84 0.07
N LYS A 841 8.11 13.68 0.63
CA LYS A 841 6.78 13.09 0.50
C LYS A 841 5.72 13.87 1.27
N ILE A 842 6.06 14.34 2.47
CA ILE A 842 5.17 15.20 3.27
C ILE A 842 4.91 16.50 2.49
N LEU A 843 5.96 17.23 2.13
CA LEU A 843 5.82 18.55 1.49
C LEU A 843 5.04 18.51 0.17
N THR A 844 5.27 17.51 -0.67
CA THR A 844 4.58 17.38 -1.96
C THR A 844 3.10 17.02 -1.80
N GLN A 845 2.73 16.17 -0.83
CA GLN A 845 1.32 15.82 -0.60
C GLN A 845 0.47 16.96 -0.04
N PHE A 846 1.06 17.84 0.77
CA PHE A 846 0.38 19.02 1.31
C PHE A 846 0.31 20.19 0.30
N SER A 847 0.95 20.07 -0.86
CA SER A 847 1.05 21.12 -1.90
C SER A 847 0.12 20.84 -3.09
N LYS A 848 -1.09 20.30 -2.87
CA LYS A 848 -2.03 19.89 -3.95
C LYS A 848 -2.54 21.02 -4.86
N SER A 849 -2.20 22.27 -4.59
CA SER A 849 -2.34 23.39 -5.52
C SER A 849 -0.98 23.68 -6.14
N GLY A 850 -0.72 23.22 -7.36
CA GLY A 850 0.35 23.79 -8.17
C GLY A 850 -0.15 25.11 -8.76
N PRO A 851 0.38 26.29 -8.41
CA PRO A 851 0.09 27.52 -9.11
C PRO A 851 1.06 27.60 -10.30
N TYR A 852 0.75 26.93 -11.41
CA TYR A 852 1.61 27.00 -12.60
C TYR A 852 0.99 27.75 -13.76
N SER A 853 0.03 28.65 -13.49
CA SER A 853 -0.42 29.64 -14.48
C SER A 853 0.53 30.84 -14.62
N HIS A 854 1.48 31.05 -13.70
CA HIS A 854 2.39 32.22 -13.71
C HIS A 854 3.84 31.87 -13.31
N LEU A 855 4.44 30.85 -13.91
CA LEU A 855 5.88 30.61 -13.71
C LEU A 855 6.70 31.54 -14.61
N ASN A 856 7.18 32.65 -14.03
CA ASN A 856 8.33 33.39 -14.57
C ASN A 856 9.56 32.46 -14.73
N GLY A 857 10.53 32.86 -15.56
CA GLY A 857 11.68 32.04 -16.02
C GLY A 857 12.57 31.34 -14.98
N ASN A 858 12.39 31.60 -13.67
CA ASN A 858 13.24 31.09 -12.57
C ASN A 858 12.52 30.12 -11.63
N TRP A 859 11.52 29.38 -12.11
CA TRP A 859 10.74 28.44 -11.29
C TRP A 859 11.59 27.35 -10.59
N HIS A 860 12.70 26.94 -11.21
CA HIS A 860 13.61 25.91 -10.71
C HIS A 860 14.29 26.31 -9.39
N LEU A 861 14.63 27.59 -9.20
CA LEU A 861 15.22 28.11 -7.96
C LEU A 861 14.24 28.11 -6.78
N LYS A 862 12.93 28.06 -7.05
CA LYS A 862 11.91 28.04 -5.98
C LYS A 862 11.64 26.64 -5.45
N ILE A 863 12.11 25.60 -6.13
CA ILE A 863 11.85 24.21 -5.73
C ILE A 863 12.78 23.86 -4.57
N THR A 864 12.17 23.49 -3.46
CA THR A 864 12.86 23.08 -2.23
C THR A 864 12.65 21.59 -1.91
N ALA A 865 11.58 20.99 -2.43
CA ALA A 865 11.31 19.56 -2.27
C ALA A 865 10.90 18.90 -3.59
N LEU A 866 11.39 17.68 -3.83
CA LEU A 866 11.07 16.88 -5.02
C LEU A 866 10.78 15.41 -4.66
N ASN A 867 9.65 14.88 -5.11
CA ASN A 867 9.25 13.49 -4.85
C ASN A 867 8.91 12.75 -6.14
N LEU A 868 9.89 12.05 -6.69
CA LEU A 868 9.76 11.22 -7.89
C LEU A 868 9.74 9.72 -7.55
N ASP A 869 9.09 9.36 -6.44
CA ASP A 869 8.90 7.96 -6.07
C ASP A 869 8.07 7.20 -7.12
N GLY A 870 8.49 5.97 -7.43
CA GLY A 870 7.70 5.03 -8.24
C GLY A 870 7.49 5.43 -9.71
N GLN A 871 8.34 6.31 -10.26
CA GLN A 871 8.25 6.79 -11.63
C GLN A 871 8.95 5.87 -12.66
N ASN A 872 9.53 4.75 -12.22
CA ASN A 872 10.29 3.81 -13.06
C ASN A 872 11.55 4.45 -13.71
N LEU A 873 12.17 5.42 -13.05
CA LEU A 873 13.38 6.10 -13.54
C LEU A 873 14.58 5.16 -13.60
N PHE A 874 15.44 5.30 -14.61
CA PHE A 874 16.70 4.55 -14.75
C PHE A 874 17.93 5.40 -14.44
N GLU A 875 17.83 6.71 -14.66
CA GLU A 875 18.88 7.71 -14.45
C GLU A 875 18.27 8.95 -13.77
N ILE A 876 19.07 9.67 -12.99
CA ILE A 876 18.70 10.99 -12.46
C ILE A 876 19.36 12.04 -13.35
N THR A 877 18.56 12.75 -14.14
CA THR A 877 19.03 13.79 -15.07
C THR A 877 18.14 15.03 -14.96
N ASN A 878 18.58 16.16 -15.53
CA ASN A 878 17.85 17.43 -15.56
C ASN A 878 17.61 18.10 -14.18
N LEU A 879 18.48 17.85 -13.19
CA LEU A 879 18.40 18.48 -11.86
C LEU A 879 19.45 19.57 -11.63
N GLU A 880 20.32 19.83 -12.61
CA GLU A 880 21.46 20.76 -12.51
C GLU A 880 21.06 22.17 -12.05
N LYS A 881 19.84 22.61 -12.37
CA LYS A 881 19.31 23.94 -12.05
C LYS A 881 18.61 24.03 -10.67
N LEU A 882 18.47 22.93 -9.92
CA LEU A 882 17.73 22.89 -8.66
C LEU A 882 18.61 23.15 -7.42
N GLU A 883 19.31 24.28 -7.40
CA GLU A 883 20.31 24.60 -6.38
C GLU A 883 19.75 24.72 -4.95
N ASN A 884 18.46 25.07 -4.82
CA ASN A 884 17.77 25.25 -3.53
C ASN A 884 17.03 23.99 -3.04
N LEU A 885 17.23 22.85 -3.71
CA LEU A 885 16.61 21.59 -3.33
C LEU A 885 17.16 21.11 -1.98
N LYS A 886 16.29 20.99 -0.98
CA LYS A 886 16.61 20.53 0.38
C LYS A 886 16.16 19.09 0.65
N TRP A 887 15.05 18.66 0.05
CA TRP A 887 14.50 17.33 0.33
C TRP A 887 14.15 16.62 -0.99
N ALA A 888 14.75 15.45 -1.22
CA ALA A 888 14.53 14.69 -2.44
C ALA A 888 14.22 13.21 -2.16
N SER A 889 13.27 12.65 -2.89
CA SER A 889 12.95 11.23 -2.87
C SER A 889 12.83 10.66 -4.28
N PHE A 890 13.57 9.58 -4.53
CA PHE A 890 13.52 8.80 -5.78
C PHE A 890 13.35 7.30 -5.46
N SER A 891 12.57 6.99 -4.43
CA SER A 891 12.40 5.62 -3.95
C SER A 891 11.52 4.80 -4.90
N ASN A 892 11.74 3.49 -4.96
CA ASN A 892 11.00 2.53 -5.80
C ASN A 892 11.13 2.81 -7.31
N ASN A 893 12.33 3.21 -7.76
CA ASN A 893 12.68 3.37 -9.18
C ASN A 893 13.59 2.22 -9.65
N ASN A 894 14.25 2.39 -10.79
CA ASN A 894 15.17 1.42 -11.39
C ASN A 894 16.61 1.95 -11.46
N LEU A 895 17.00 2.83 -10.53
CA LEU A 895 18.31 3.48 -10.55
C LEU A 895 19.42 2.48 -10.22
N THR A 896 20.50 2.46 -11.01
CA THR A 896 21.70 1.62 -10.78
C THR A 896 22.88 2.41 -10.20
N LYS A 897 22.85 3.73 -10.36
CA LYS A 897 23.87 4.69 -9.93
C LYS A 897 23.26 5.89 -9.23
N MET A 898 24.09 6.61 -8.48
CA MET A 898 23.76 7.83 -7.77
C MET A 898 24.51 9.02 -8.39
N GLU A 899 24.25 9.29 -9.67
CA GLU A 899 24.79 10.44 -10.41
C GLU A 899 23.68 11.46 -10.71
N GLY A 900 24.04 12.73 -10.98
CA GLY A 900 23.09 13.77 -11.37
C GLY A 900 22.49 14.59 -10.21
N LEU A 901 23.05 14.44 -9.00
CA LEU A 901 22.67 15.21 -7.80
C LEU A 901 23.77 16.19 -7.35
N GLU A 902 24.88 16.29 -8.09
CA GLU A 902 26.09 17.02 -7.73
C GLU A 902 25.87 18.52 -7.53
N SER A 903 24.89 19.10 -8.23
CA SER A 903 24.53 20.53 -8.14
C SER A 903 23.60 20.85 -6.96
N CYS A 904 22.98 19.84 -6.33
CA CYS A 904 22.01 20.03 -5.24
C CYS A 904 22.70 20.20 -3.87
N ILE A 905 23.60 21.18 -3.75
CA ILE A 905 24.48 21.37 -2.56
C ILE A 905 23.72 21.63 -1.25
N ASN A 906 22.46 22.08 -1.33
CA ASN A 906 21.61 22.37 -0.18
C ASN A 906 20.78 21.17 0.30
N LEU A 907 21.01 19.98 -0.25
CA LEU A 907 20.24 18.80 0.08
C LEU A 907 20.48 18.35 1.53
N GLU A 908 19.41 18.31 2.32
CA GLU A 908 19.38 17.93 3.74
C GLU A 908 18.86 16.50 3.94
N GLU A 909 17.96 16.01 3.08
CA GLU A 909 17.40 14.66 3.16
C GLU A 909 17.28 14.04 1.77
N LEU A 910 17.80 12.81 1.63
CA LEU A 910 17.74 12.05 0.40
C LEU A 910 17.29 10.60 0.66
N THR A 911 16.25 10.18 -0.06
CA THR A 911 15.73 8.81 0.01
C THR A 911 15.75 8.12 -1.36
N LEU A 912 16.52 7.04 -1.44
CA LEU A 912 16.78 6.22 -2.64
C LEU A 912 16.38 4.75 -2.42
N ASP A 913 15.42 4.51 -1.53
CA ASP A 913 15.01 3.16 -1.13
C ASP A 913 14.40 2.37 -2.30
N GLY A 914 14.66 1.07 -2.39
CA GLY A 914 14.04 0.21 -3.40
C GLY A 914 14.51 0.49 -4.82
N ASN A 915 15.81 0.69 -5.00
CA ASN A 915 16.49 0.83 -6.29
C ASN A 915 17.50 -0.33 -6.47
N PHE A 916 18.38 -0.24 -7.47
CA PHE A 916 19.39 -1.25 -7.80
C PHE A 916 20.83 -0.70 -7.66
N ILE A 917 21.02 0.25 -6.75
CA ILE A 917 22.31 0.93 -6.57
C ILE A 917 23.31 -0.02 -5.91
N SER A 918 24.50 -0.13 -6.49
CA SER A 918 25.55 -1.06 -6.01
C SER A 918 26.72 -0.38 -5.30
N LYS A 919 26.91 0.93 -5.50
CA LYS A 919 27.94 1.76 -4.86
C LYS A 919 27.38 3.12 -4.48
N ILE A 920 27.91 3.71 -3.42
CA ILE A 920 27.60 5.09 -3.02
C ILE A 920 28.64 6.00 -3.68
N GLU A 921 28.25 6.66 -4.76
CA GLU A 921 29.08 7.62 -5.51
C GLU A 921 28.36 8.98 -5.57
N GLY A 922 29.08 10.05 -5.95
CA GLY A 922 28.48 11.38 -6.16
C GLY A 922 28.04 12.16 -4.91
N ILE A 923 28.13 11.57 -3.70
CA ILE A 923 27.65 12.21 -2.45
C ILE A 923 28.59 13.26 -1.86
N SER A 924 29.85 13.30 -2.29
CA SER A 924 30.91 14.12 -1.66
C SER A 924 30.64 15.63 -1.68
N LYS A 925 29.79 16.11 -2.60
CA LYS A 925 29.37 17.52 -2.71
C LYS A 925 28.15 17.87 -1.84
N LEU A 926 27.44 16.88 -1.28
CA LEU A 926 26.21 17.05 -0.50
C LEU A 926 26.52 17.28 0.99
N THR A 927 27.26 18.35 1.30
CA THR A 927 27.81 18.62 2.64
C THR A 927 26.75 18.93 3.70
N LYS A 928 25.55 19.37 3.29
CA LYS A 928 24.42 19.67 4.20
C LYS A 928 23.53 18.45 4.49
N LEU A 929 23.86 17.27 3.95
CA LEU A 929 22.99 16.11 4.08
C LEU A 929 22.94 15.61 5.54
N THR A 930 21.74 15.58 6.09
CA THR A 930 21.47 15.15 7.47
C THR A 930 20.89 13.75 7.57
N ARG A 931 20.19 13.32 6.53
CA ARG A 931 19.49 12.03 6.47
C ARG A 931 19.66 11.39 5.10
N LEU A 932 20.19 10.17 5.09
CA LEU A 932 20.34 9.36 3.88
C LEU A 932 19.67 8.00 4.08
N SER A 933 18.76 7.64 3.18
CA SER A 933 18.15 6.31 3.14
C SER A 933 18.40 5.65 1.79
N MET A 934 18.97 4.45 1.83
CA MET A 934 19.27 3.62 0.65
C MET A 934 18.88 2.16 0.92
N ASN A 935 17.75 1.94 1.59
CA ASN A 935 17.28 0.60 1.92
C ASN A 935 16.90 -0.20 0.66
N ASN A 936 16.97 -1.53 0.73
CA ASN A 936 16.60 -2.42 -0.38
C ASN A 936 17.33 -2.06 -1.69
N ASN A 937 18.64 -1.95 -1.63
CA ASN A 937 19.53 -1.74 -2.78
C ASN A 937 20.50 -2.94 -2.92
N LEU A 938 21.59 -2.78 -3.68
CA LEU A 938 22.57 -3.83 -3.96
C LEU A 938 23.97 -3.49 -3.43
N LEU A 939 24.07 -2.63 -2.40
CA LEU A 939 25.35 -2.17 -1.85
C LEU A 939 26.13 -3.33 -1.23
N SER A 940 27.38 -3.55 -1.64
CA SER A 940 28.25 -4.60 -1.08
C SER A 940 29.17 -4.13 0.04
N GLY A 941 29.38 -2.82 0.15
CA GLY A 941 30.22 -2.19 1.15
C GLY A 941 30.15 -0.67 1.06
N VAL A 942 30.81 0.01 2.00
CA VAL A 942 30.97 1.47 2.03
C VAL A 942 32.45 1.77 1.80
N GLU A 943 32.77 2.72 0.93
CA GLU A 943 34.17 3.08 0.68
C GLU A 943 34.72 3.95 1.83
N LYS A 944 36.03 3.86 2.10
CA LYS A 944 36.64 4.47 3.30
C LYS A 944 36.43 5.98 3.42
N HIS A 945 36.32 6.68 2.29
CA HIS A 945 36.24 8.13 2.20
C HIS A 945 34.87 8.66 1.80
N THR A 946 33.84 7.81 1.74
CA THR A 946 32.49 8.20 1.29
C THR A 946 31.90 9.31 2.18
N PHE A 947 32.15 9.26 3.49
CA PHE A 947 31.52 10.13 4.49
C PHE A 947 32.45 11.24 5.04
N ASP A 948 33.66 11.39 4.50
CA ASP A 948 34.68 12.31 5.05
C ASP A 948 34.21 13.78 5.11
N ASN A 949 33.33 14.20 4.19
CA ASN A 949 32.82 15.57 4.10
C ASN A 949 31.41 15.78 4.71
N MET A 950 30.83 14.75 5.35
CA MET A 950 29.44 14.76 5.81
C MET A 950 29.33 15.12 7.30
N LEU A 951 29.59 16.39 7.61
CA LEU A 951 29.66 16.92 8.99
C LEU A 951 28.31 17.02 9.71
N HIS A 952 27.20 16.74 9.04
CA HIS A 952 25.85 16.88 9.59
C HIS A 952 25.00 15.64 9.42
N LEU A 953 25.57 14.51 9.00
CA LEU A 953 24.83 13.28 8.76
C LEU A 953 24.43 12.64 10.10
N HIS A 954 23.16 12.73 10.46
CA HIS A 954 22.61 12.24 11.73
C HIS A 954 21.88 10.90 11.56
N SER A 955 21.33 10.60 10.38
CA SER A 955 20.62 9.32 10.13
C SER A 955 21.06 8.68 8.83
N LEU A 956 21.41 7.39 8.91
CA LEU A 956 21.85 6.57 7.80
C LEU A 956 21.12 5.23 7.83
N SER A 957 20.40 4.94 6.76
CA SER A 957 19.64 3.70 6.61
C SER A 957 20.13 2.93 5.38
N LEU A 958 20.72 1.76 5.61
CA LEU A 958 21.30 0.86 4.61
C LEU A 958 20.71 -0.57 4.74
N GLU A 959 19.47 -0.69 5.19
CA GLU A 959 18.82 -1.98 5.45
C GLU A 959 18.57 -2.77 4.16
N SER A 960 18.56 -4.10 4.25
CA SER A 960 18.32 -5.00 3.11
C SER A 960 19.24 -4.71 1.92
N ASN A 961 20.54 -4.61 2.20
CA ASN A 961 21.59 -4.52 1.18
C ASN A 961 22.43 -5.80 1.18
N ARG A 962 23.64 -5.75 0.64
CA ARG A 962 24.60 -6.87 0.58
C ARG A 962 25.90 -6.54 1.30
N ILE A 963 25.86 -5.64 2.27
CA ILE A 963 27.04 -5.12 2.96
C ILE A 963 27.69 -6.24 3.75
N THR A 964 28.98 -6.48 3.53
CA THR A 964 29.76 -7.50 4.25
C THR A 964 30.65 -6.91 5.35
N SER A 965 31.02 -5.63 5.24
CA SER A 965 31.89 -4.93 6.18
C SER A 965 31.42 -3.49 6.40
N LEU A 966 31.65 -2.98 7.61
CA LEU A 966 31.32 -1.62 8.05
C LEU A 966 32.52 -0.66 7.94
N ILE A 967 33.63 -1.13 7.34
CA ILE A 967 34.73 -0.27 6.93
C ILE A 967 34.15 0.86 6.06
N GLY A 968 34.54 2.10 6.37
CA GLY A 968 33.98 3.32 5.75
C GLY A 968 33.00 4.12 6.60
N LEU A 969 32.43 3.53 7.66
CA LEU A 969 31.65 4.28 8.66
C LEU A 969 32.49 4.87 9.79
N GLN A 970 33.81 4.60 9.81
CA GLN A 970 34.73 5.00 10.87
C GLN A 970 34.78 6.51 11.12
N LYS A 971 34.47 7.32 10.10
CA LYS A 971 34.51 8.79 10.14
C LYS A 971 33.13 9.46 10.20
N ALA A 972 32.04 8.68 10.33
CA ALA A 972 30.69 9.20 10.41
C ALA A 972 30.33 9.67 11.84
N PHE A 973 31.14 10.55 12.44
CA PHE A 973 31.07 10.91 13.87
C PHE A 973 29.76 11.57 14.32
N THR A 974 28.98 12.12 13.39
CA THR A 974 27.73 12.82 13.70
C THR A 974 26.50 11.93 13.69
N LEU A 975 26.67 10.64 13.42
CA LEU A 975 25.55 9.72 13.22
C LEU A 975 24.89 9.34 14.54
N ILE A 976 23.59 9.62 14.64
CA ILE A 976 22.73 9.30 15.80
C ILE A 976 21.93 8.02 15.52
N GLU A 977 21.54 7.82 14.27
CA GLU A 977 20.73 6.68 13.85
C GLU A 977 21.42 5.90 12.73
N LEU A 978 21.74 4.63 12.99
CA LEU A 978 22.27 3.70 12.00
C LEU A 978 21.35 2.48 11.87
N TYR A 979 20.86 2.22 10.66
CA TYR A 979 20.08 1.02 10.35
C TYR A 979 20.78 0.21 9.28
N VAL A 980 21.35 -0.93 9.67
CA VAL A 980 22.13 -1.83 8.78
C VAL A 980 21.58 -3.25 8.79
N SER A 981 20.32 -3.43 9.16
CA SER A 981 19.69 -4.75 9.27
C SER A 981 19.60 -5.46 7.91
N ASN A 982 19.53 -6.79 7.93
CA ASN A 982 19.35 -7.64 6.74
C ASN A 982 20.47 -7.45 5.69
N ASN A 983 21.72 -7.44 6.17
CA ASN A 983 22.96 -7.42 5.38
C ASN A 983 23.77 -8.71 5.62
N TYR A 984 24.97 -8.83 5.04
CA TYR A 984 25.85 -10.01 5.15
C TYR A 984 27.05 -9.77 6.09
N ILE A 985 26.84 -9.00 7.15
CA ILE A 985 27.87 -8.74 8.17
C ILE A 985 27.98 -9.98 9.06
N SER A 986 29.05 -10.74 8.91
CA SER A 986 29.25 -12.01 9.63
C SER A 986 30.17 -11.88 10.86
N LEU A 987 31.05 -10.89 10.88
CA LEU A 987 32.06 -10.70 11.93
C LEU A 987 31.57 -9.71 12.99
N SER A 988 31.54 -10.10 14.26
CA SER A 988 31.20 -9.21 15.37
C SER A 988 32.22 -8.08 15.58
N GLN A 989 33.47 -8.28 15.15
CA GLN A 989 34.55 -7.28 15.20
C GLN A 989 34.25 -6.03 14.35
N GLU A 990 33.34 -6.11 13.37
CA GLU A 990 32.92 -4.96 12.56
C GLU A 990 32.28 -3.85 13.39
N ILE A 991 31.77 -4.17 14.59
CA ILE A 991 31.25 -3.18 15.55
C ILE A 991 32.34 -2.20 16.00
N TYR A 992 33.62 -2.60 16.02
CA TYR A 992 34.72 -1.68 16.36
C TYR A 992 34.86 -0.52 15.37
N ASN A 993 34.42 -0.70 14.11
CA ASN A 993 34.36 0.39 13.14
C ASN A 993 33.32 1.46 13.51
N LEU A 994 32.41 1.16 14.45
CA LEU A 994 31.39 2.04 14.98
C LEU A 994 31.74 2.57 16.39
N LYS A 995 32.97 2.37 16.88
CA LYS A 995 33.37 2.76 18.25
C LYS A 995 33.08 4.23 18.55
N TYR A 996 33.22 5.11 17.56
CA TYR A 996 32.97 6.54 17.71
C TYR A 996 31.48 6.93 17.65
N LEU A 997 30.57 6.00 17.37
CA LEU A 997 29.11 6.20 17.45
C LEU A 997 28.53 5.84 18.82
N LEU A 998 29.31 5.16 19.67
CA LEU A 998 28.89 4.64 20.97
C LEU A 998 29.18 5.62 22.12
N PHE A 999 29.75 6.79 21.82
CA PHE A 999 29.98 7.91 22.72
C PHE A 999 29.21 9.13 22.20
#